data_AF-F2ULH6-F1
#
_entry.id   AF-F2ULH6-F1
#
_cell.length_a   1.000
_cell.length_b   1.000
_cell.length_c   1.000
_cell.angle_alpha   90.00
_cell.angle_beta   90.00
_cell.angle_gamma   90.00
#
_symmetry.space_group_name_H-M   'P 1'
#
loop_
_entity.id
_entity.type
_entity.pdbx_description
1 polymer ?
#
loop_
_entity_poly.entity_id
_entity_poly.type
_entity_poly.pdbx_seq_one_letter_code
_entity_poly.pdbx_strand_id
1 'polypeptide(L)'
;MDWRSEGVAYGDSGYCSSPASLMNFCEGALAIAATIDLPTLTSLPLVTTQGLIVPEEWRKYYPTLLSAFLSFQFVCRARGRHVKVYDCIERVDDSLTLLSAIYLLLTALIPFAVKAALTWGETKYLDGAYAIIMFQVLFIILDGVSIGTLHYAKRSNLFYPTYLPPREDGVRVFQEGDAIARLHSQSKEAQEQRQGHYNALIAQFCLTICMNLLIMPLGLVHHLLAIAVVLLFSNLAMKSLLRFIPWFRAIMNKELRQPLNKARLISFQDNVFSILATLLVLDVALPRGLDSSDTLFKFLRQNSFLIIGFGVAFLFTLTYWVIHKQIFVHICGLSTAWRQVNQTVLAFTCYVPFASIQASKALVPNKFHPALYDCERRFATVAPMPASNPCMTTTTTTTTTTTTTATPNTTTTASTMSMDSYIWHRDPVFVFYVMNFVVGLIYIAYWLSLLKFFPKFLSQDPTLVAWRPLVLAKCLVMPLVSVIGVFLVLVTPPEGWAMMAVTAIPLLWVMVGRIAGVRIQKNTRTRVDRKVTMTHVLVASATFKSLLERRRRGTGGDPLRAPLLDGDGDDDGGGVGAVALDTLAEATEEEEEEEGRDGYDAQPPPDYTESANNDDGNNAARGGIGSVNGGNTMGESPL
;
A
#
# COMPACT_ATOMS: atom_id res chain seq x y z
N MET A 1 62.93 -20.27 6.02
CA MET A 1 62.07 -19.50 6.95
C MET A 1 61.31 -18.48 6.11
N ASP A 2 60.53 -18.89 5.10
CA ASP A 2 59.29 -19.67 5.13
C ASP A 2 58.15 -18.97 5.90
N TRP A 3 57.52 -18.00 5.21
CA TRP A 3 56.38 -17.19 5.65
C TRP A 3 55.05 -17.77 5.13
N ARG A 4 54.95 -19.11 4.97
CA ARG A 4 53.86 -19.76 4.25
C ARG A 4 53.01 -20.76 5.05
N SER A 5 53.14 -20.86 6.37
CA SER A 5 52.55 -22.00 7.09
C SER A 5 51.87 -21.72 8.43
N GLU A 6 51.27 -20.55 8.64
CA GLU A 6 50.31 -20.38 9.73
C GLU A 6 49.01 -19.79 9.19
N GLY A 7 48.20 -20.69 8.62
CA GLY A 7 46.77 -20.47 8.40
C GLY A 7 46.04 -20.42 9.73
N VAL A 8 46.24 -19.34 10.48
CA VAL A 8 45.26 -18.91 11.49
C VAL A 8 44.14 -18.28 10.68
N ALA A 9 43.01 -18.99 10.61
CA ALA A 9 41.75 -18.47 10.11
C ALA A 9 41.44 -17.18 10.88
N TYR A 10 41.81 -16.04 10.30
CA TYR A 10 41.24 -14.77 10.68
C TYR A 10 39.73 -14.96 10.53
N GLY A 11 39.04 -14.89 11.66
CA GLY A 11 37.59 -14.94 11.71
C GLY A 11 37.05 -13.88 10.77
N ASP A 12 36.55 -14.34 9.63
CA ASP A 12 35.64 -13.64 8.72
C ASP A 12 34.30 -13.42 9.46
N SER A 13 34.34 -12.73 10.61
CA SER A 13 33.17 -12.10 11.20
C SER A 13 32.82 -10.82 10.44
N GLY A 14 33.00 -10.83 9.12
CA GLY A 14 32.36 -9.87 8.24
C GLY A 14 30.87 -10.00 8.52
N TYR A 15 30.27 -8.92 9.00
CA TYR A 15 28.86 -8.81 9.34
C TYR A 15 28.03 -9.10 8.08
N CYS A 16 27.83 -10.39 7.74
CA CYS A 16 26.88 -10.82 6.74
C CYS A 16 25.50 -10.44 7.28
N SER A 17 25.08 -9.22 6.94
CA SER A 17 23.75 -8.70 7.23
C SER A 17 22.74 -9.69 6.68
N SER A 18 21.75 -10.07 7.47
CA SER A 18 20.71 -10.97 6.96
C SER A 18 20.05 -10.32 5.74
N PRO A 19 19.95 -11.02 4.59
CA PRO A 19 19.30 -10.49 3.39
C PRO A 19 17.88 -9.99 3.66
N ALA A 20 17.21 -10.58 4.64
CA ALA A 20 15.90 -10.16 5.12
C ALA A 20 15.90 -8.73 5.66
N SER A 21 16.91 -8.34 6.45
CA SER A 21 16.99 -7.00 7.05
C SER A 21 17.22 -5.92 5.99
N LEU A 22 18.18 -6.16 5.07
CA LEU A 22 18.41 -5.26 3.93
C LEU A 22 17.14 -5.10 3.11
N MET A 23 16.45 -6.19 2.80
CA MET A 23 15.24 -6.12 1.99
C MET A 23 14.10 -5.42 2.71
N ASN A 24 13.90 -5.65 4.01
CA ASN A 24 12.91 -4.90 4.79
C ASN A 24 13.19 -3.38 4.78
N PHE A 25 14.46 -2.99 4.88
CA PHE A 25 14.87 -1.59 4.72
C PHE A 25 14.56 -1.06 3.32
N CYS A 26 14.92 -1.81 2.26
CA CYS A 26 14.62 -1.45 0.87
C CYS A 26 13.10 -1.29 0.64
N GLU A 27 12.27 -2.17 1.20
CA GLU A 27 10.81 -2.07 1.08
C GLU A 27 10.26 -0.79 1.73
N GLY A 28 10.82 -0.37 2.87
CA GLY A 28 10.51 0.91 3.50
C GLY A 28 10.90 2.09 2.64
N ALA A 29 12.15 2.13 2.18
CA ALA A 29 12.66 3.21 1.32
C ALA A 29 11.89 3.34 0.00
N LEU A 30 11.56 2.22 -0.63
CA LEU A 30 10.77 2.21 -1.87
C LEU A 30 9.32 2.61 -1.65
N ALA A 31 8.73 2.30 -0.49
CA ALA A 31 7.39 2.79 -0.13
C ALA A 31 7.38 4.32 0.06
N ILE A 32 8.43 4.89 0.68
CA ILE A 32 8.61 6.34 0.80
C ILE A 32 8.76 6.97 -0.59
N ALA A 33 9.65 6.44 -1.42
CA ALA A 33 9.84 6.94 -2.79
C ALA A 33 8.55 6.89 -3.62
N ALA A 34 7.71 5.86 -3.44
CA ALA A 34 6.44 5.74 -4.15
C ALA A 34 5.41 6.79 -3.70
N THR A 35 5.49 7.27 -2.45
CA THR A 35 4.50 8.14 -1.82
C THR A 35 4.96 9.60 -1.67
N ILE A 36 6.19 9.93 -2.08
CA ILE A 36 6.79 11.26 -1.88
C ILE A 36 6.11 12.39 -2.67
N ASP A 37 5.41 12.08 -3.77
CA ASP A 37 4.66 13.09 -4.54
C ASP A 37 3.34 13.49 -3.86
N LEU A 38 2.88 12.70 -2.89
CA LEU A 38 1.56 12.88 -2.29
C LEU A 38 1.40 14.20 -1.51
N PRO A 39 2.39 14.68 -0.73
CA PRO A 39 2.34 16.02 -0.13
C PRO A 39 2.17 17.14 -1.16
N THR A 40 2.70 16.98 -2.38
CA THR A 40 2.49 17.99 -3.42
C THR A 40 1.03 18.06 -3.85
N LEU A 41 0.29 16.94 -3.77
CA LEU A 41 -1.15 16.93 -4.01
C LEU A 41 -1.90 17.64 -2.88
N THR A 42 -1.56 17.41 -1.62
CA THR A 42 -2.26 18.03 -0.47
C THR A 42 -2.07 19.55 -0.39
N SER A 43 -1.01 20.05 -1.02
CA SER A 43 -0.74 21.49 -1.18
C SER A 43 -1.53 22.18 -2.30
N LEU A 44 -2.25 21.42 -3.15
CA LEU A 44 -2.99 22.02 -4.26
C LEU A 44 -4.14 22.90 -3.74
N PRO A 45 -4.27 24.15 -4.22
CA PRO A 45 -5.26 25.09 -3.72
C PRO A 45 -6.66 24.84 -4.31
N LEU A 46 -7.17 23.61 -4.26
CA LEU A 46 -8.48 23.25 -4.85
C LEU A 46 -9.67 23.98 -4.21
N VAL A 47 -9.45 24.58 -3.04
CA VAL A 47 -10.43 25.36 -2.30
C VAL A 47 -9.90 26.80 -2.25
N THR A 48 -10.42 27.66 -3.11
CA THR A 48 -10.06 29.09 -3.08
C THR A 48 -11.00 29.85 -2.13
N THR A 49 -10.60 31.04 -1.71
CA THR A 49 -11.43 31.93 -0.87
C THR A 49 -12.72 32.39 -1.56
N GLN A 50 -12.88 32.14 -2.87
CA GLN A 50 -14.06 32.50 -3.66
C GLN A 50 -14.98 31.30 -3.95
N GLY A 51 -14.66 30.09 -3.48
CA GLY A 51 -15.43 28.87 -3.74
C GLY A 51 -14.58 27.75 -4.38
N LEU A 52 -15.23 26.64 -4.74
CA LEU A 52 -14.57 25.55 -5.48
C LEU A 52 -14.16 26.04 -6.87
N ILE A 53 -12.95 25.65 -7.27
CA ILE A 53 -12.36 25.94 -8.57
C ILE A 53 -13.28 25.48 -9.73
N VAL A 54 -13.50 26.37 -10.71
CA VAL A 54 -14.27 26.13 -11.95
C VAL A 54 -13.73 24.88 -12.67
N PRO A 55 -14.57 24.04 -13.33
CA PRO A 55 -14.11 22.85 -14.06
C PRO A 55 -12.97 23.10 -15.06
N GLU A 56 -12.83 24.32 -15.57
CA GLU A 56 -11.76 24.72 -16.47
C GLU A 56 -10.38 24.79 -15.79
N GLU A 57 -10.32 25.25 -14.55
CA GLU A 57 -9.10 25.30 -13.76
C GLU A 57 -8.67 23.92 -13.23
N TRP A 58 -9.60 22.96 -13.10
CA TRP A 58 -9.24 21.55 -12.80
C TRP A 58 -8.30 20.94 -13.84
N ARG A 59 -8.37 21.40 -15.09
CA ARG A 59 -7.45 20.95 -16.15
C ARG A 59 -6.00 21.27 -15.81
N LYS A 60 -5.74 22.34 -15.05
CA LYS A 60 -4.39 22.72 -14.60
C LYS A 60 -3.80 21.74 -13.58
N TYR A 61 -4.64 21.08 -12.78
CA TYR A 61 -4.19 20.15 -11.73
C TYR A 61 -4.12 18.70 -12.20
N TYR A 62 -4.81 18.35 -13.29
CA TYR A 62 -4.81 17.00 -13.85
C TYR A 62 -3.40 16.45 -14.14
N PRO A 63 -2.46 17.19 -14.77
CA PRO A 63 -1.10 16.71 -14.98
C PRO A 63 -0.39 16.37 -13.68
N THR A 64 -0.64 17.12 -12.61
CA THR A 64 -0.03 16.87 -11.29
C THR A 64 -0.61 15.60 -10.66
N LEU A 65 -1.94 15.42 -10.68
CA LEU A 65 -2.57 14.19 -10.21
C LEU A 65 -2.08 12.97 -10.99
N LEU A 66 -2.01 13.08 -12.31
CA LEU A 66 -1.52 12.01 -13.18
C LEU A 66 -0.04 11.71 -12.93
N SER A 67 0.78 12.74 -12.68
CA SER A 67 2.21 12.56 -12.36
C SER A 67 2.39 11.73 -11.11
N ALA A 68 1.69 12.05 -10.01
CA ALA A 68 1.78 11.29 -8.77
C ALA A 68 1.36 9.82 -8.96
N PHE A 69 0.31 9.55 -9.74
CA PHE A 69 -0.11 8.18 -10.06
C PHE A 69 0.98 7.43 -10.81
N LEU A 70 1.52 8.04 -11.87
CA LEU A 70 2.53 7.42 -12.71
C LEU A 70 3.84 7.22 -11.95
N SER A 71 4.29 8.19 -11.16
CA SER A 71 5.43 8.09 -10.25
C SER A 71 5.29 6.86 -9.35
N PHE A 72 4.14 6.71 -8.69
CA PHE A 72 3.87 5.56 -7.83
C PHE A 72 3.98 4.23 -8.61
N GLN A 73 3.38 4.15 -9.80
CA GLN A 73 3.43 2.94 -10.64
C GLN A 73 4.86 2.61 -11.10
N PHE A 74 5.63 3.62 -11.48
CA PHE A 74 7.01 3.47 -11.93
C PHE A 74 7.93 3.01 -10.80
N VAL A 75 7.83 3.62 -9.61
CA VAL A 75 8.56 3.16 -8.41
C VAL A 75 8.16 1.73 -8.05
N CYS A 76 6.86 1.39 -8.11
CA CYS A 76 6.38 0.04 -7.87
C CYS A 76 6.93 -1.01 -8.86
N ARG A 77 7.16 -0.61 -10.12
CA ARG A 77 7.80 -1.47 -11.13
C ARG A 77 9.29 -1.64 -10.87
N ALA A 78 10.00 -0.56 -10.53
CA ALA A 78 11.40 -0.60 -10.11
C ALA A 78 11.57 -1.55 -8.91
N ARG A 79 10.76 -1.36 -7.87
CA ARG A 79 10.67 -2.28 -6.72
C ARG A 79 10.42 -3.73 -7.12
N GLY A 80 9.49 -3.97 -8.03
CA GLY A 80 9.21 -5.31 -8.54
C GLY A 80 10.39 -5.98 -9.25
N ARG A 81 11.26 -5.20 -9.92
CA ARG A 81 12.51 -5.67 -10.55
C ARG A 81 13.58 -5.93 -9.49
N HIS A 82 13.78 -5.00 -8.56
CA HIS A 82 14.72 -5.13 -7.45
C HIS A 82 14.46 -6.39 -6.63
N VAL A 83 13.21 -6.63 -6.21
CA VAL A 83 12.84 -7.85 -5.48
C VAL A 83 13.18 -9.11 -6.27
N LYS A 84 12.94 -9.15 -7.60
CA LYS A 84 13.30 -10.32 -8.43
C LYS A 84 14.81 -10.56 -8.48
N VAL A 85 15.62 -9.50 -8.52
CA VAL A 85 17.09 -9.61 -8.46
C VAL A 85 17.51 -10.22 -7.13
N TYR A 86 16.99 -9.70 -6.01
CA TYR A 86 17.33 -10.17 -4.67
C TYR A 86 16.66 -11.48 -4.26
N ASP A 87 15.60 -11.92 -4.94
CA ASP A 87 15.04 -13.27 -4.77
C ASP A 87 15.99 -14.34 -5.34
N CYS A 88 16.91 -13.96 -6.23
CA CYS A 88 17.94 -14.87 -6.74
C CYS A 88 19.17 -14.91 -5.81
N ILE A 89 19.45 -13.83 -5.08
CA ILE A 89 20.65 -13.66 -4.25
C ILE A 89 20.41 -14.23 -2.86
N GLU A 90 21.30 -15.10 -2.39
CA GLU A 90 21.15 -15.71 -1.07
C GLU A 90 21.94 -15.00 0.01
N ARG A 91 23.16 -14.55 -0.30
CA ARG A 91 24.04 -13.85 0.64
C ARG A 91 24.27 -12.44 0.17
N VAL A 92 24.29 -11.50 1.11
CA VAL A 92 24.49 -10.08 0.86
C VAL A 92 25.81 -9.68 1.51
N ASP A 93 26.68 -9.06 0.71
CA ASP A 93 27.92 -8.43 1.18
C ASP A 93 27.79 -6.89 1.15
N ASP A 94 28.83 -6.19 1.60
CA ASP A 94 28.84 -4.72 1.65
C ASP A 94 28.73 -4.08 0.27
N SER A 95 29.34 -4.71 -0.75
CA SER A 95 29.27 -4.26 -2.14
C SER A 95 27.85 -4.32 -2.70
N LEU A 96 27.12 -5.41 -2.46
CA LEU A 96 25.70 -5.53 -2.82
C LEU A 96 24.86 -4.52 -2.05
N THR A 97 25.16 -4.30 -0.77
CA THR A 97 24.47 -3.30 0.05
C THR A 97 24.65 -1.89 -0.54
N LEU A 98 25.88 -1.53 -0.92
CA LEU A 98 26.18 -0.26 -1.60
C LEU A 98 25.43 -0.17 -2.94
N LEU A 99 25.42 -1.23 -3.74
CA LEU A 99 24.74 -1.26 -5.02
C LEU A 99 23.21 -1.16 -4.87
N SER A 100 22.66 -1.76 -3.80
CA SER A 100 21.28 -1.57 -3.38
C SER A 100 21.00 -0.12 -3.00
N ALA A 101 21.89 0.52 -2.22
CA ALA A 101 21.74 1.92 -1.84
C ALA A 101 21.76 2.86 -3.05
N ILE A 102 22.65 2.62 -4.02
CA ILE A 102 22.67 3.34 -5.31
C ILE A 102 21.35 3.14 -6.05
N TYR A 103 20.85 1.91 -6.11
CA TYR A 103 19.56 1.62 -6.73
C TYR A 103 18.40 2.38 -6.07
N LEU A 104 18.37 2.42 -4.74
CA LEU A 104 17.36 3.16 -3.97
C LEU A 104 17.46 4.67 -4.22
N LEU A 105 18.66 5.22 -4.23
CA LEU A 105 18.91 6.64 -4.54
C LEU A 105 18.36 7.00 -5.92
N LEU A 106 18.66 6.19 -6.95
CA LEU A 106 18.15 6.40 -8.30
C LEU A 106 16.63 6.25 -8.36
N THR A 107 16.07 5.28 -7.63
CA THR A 107 14.62 5.07 -7.60
C THR A 107 13.89 6.25 -6.95
N ALA A 108 14.50 6.91 -5.95
CA ALA A 108 13.97 8.12 -5.33
C ALA A 108 13.92 9.34 -6.28
N LEU A 109 14.64 9.31 -7.41
CA LEU A 109 14.58 10.35 -8.44
C LEU A 109 13.43 10.16 -9.45
N ILE A 110 12.76 9.00 -9.47
CA ILE A 110 11.65 8.73 -10.39
C ILE A 110 10.51 9.77 -10.26
N PRO A 111 10.02 10.12 -9.06
CA PRO A 111 8.96 11.11 -8.88
C PRO A 111 9.29 12.46 -9.52
N PHE A 112 10.51 12.95 -9.29
CA PHE A 112 11.02 14.15 -9.93
C PHE A 112 11.02 14.05 -11.46
N ALA A 113 11.57 12.96 -12.01
CA ALA A 113 11.67 12.78 -13.46
C ALA A 113 10.30 12.68 -14.15
N VAL A 114 9.33 12.01 -13.53
CA VAL A 114 7.94 11.92 -14.02
C VAL A 114 7.26 13.28 -13.98
N LYS A 115 7.39 14.00 -12.87
CA LYS A 115 6.81 15.33 -12.72
C LYS A 115 7.41 16.32 -13.71
N ALA A 116 8.73 16.32 -13.89
CA ALA A 116 9.40 17.13 -14.90
C ALA A 116 8.89 16.81 -16.31
N ALA A 117 8.78 15.52 -16.67
CA ALA A 117 8.32 15.09 -17.98
C ALA A 117 6.87 15.55 -18.29
N LEU A 118 5.98 15.56 -17.30
CA LEU A 118 4.59 15.96 -17.48
C LEU A 118 4.35 17.47 -17.39
N THR A 119 5.08 18.17 -16.53
CA THR A 119 4.90 19.62 -16.32
C THR A 119 5.66 20.46 -17.34
N TRP A 120 6.90 20.08 -17.68
CA TRP A 120 7.70 20.79 -18.67
C TRP A 120 7.40 20.35 -20.11
N GLY A 121 6.76 19.20 -20.29
CA GLY A 121 6.25 18.76 -21.60
C GLY A 121 5.23 19.71 -22.22
N GLU A 122 4.53 20.52 -21.40
CA GLU A 122 3.60 21.56 -21.87
C GLU A 122 4.30 22.88 -22.22
N THR A 123 5.50 23.11 -21.67
CA THR A 123 6.33 24.29 -21.99
C THR A 123 7.18 24.04 -23.24
N LYS A 124 7.81 25.10 -23.79
CA LYS A 124 8.53 25.11 -25.09
C LYS A 124 9.16 23.76 -25.50
N TYR A 125 8.99 23.40 -26.79
CA TYR A 125 9.34 22.09 -27.38
C TYR A 125 10.71 21.49 -26.98
N LEU A 126 11.74 22.32 -26.77
CA LEU A 126 13.06 21.83 -26.35
C LEU A 126 13.09 21.36 -24.89
N ASP A 127 12.47 22.10 -23.97
CA ASP A 127 12.55 21.83 -22.52
C ASP A 127 11.83 20.53 -22.16
N GLY A 128 10.68 20.28 -22.79
CA GLY A 128 9.95 19.02 -22.64
C GLY A 128 10.74 17.80 -23.13
N ALA A 129 11.49 17.93 -24.23
CA ALA A 129 12.32 16.85 -24.74
C ALA A 129 13.45 16.47 -23.75
N TYR A 130 14.11 17.46 -23.12
CA TYR A 130 15.13 17.21 -22.11
C TYR A 130 14.57 16.46 -20.89
N ALA A 131 13.36 16.79 -20.44
CA ALA A 131 12.72 16.11 -19.31
C ALA A 131 12.43 14.64 -19.60
N ILE A 132 11.95 14.33 -20.82
CA ILE A 132 11.74 12.94 -21.27
C ILE A 132 13.08 12.21 -21.38
N ILE A 133 14.11 12.83 -21.94
CA ILE A 133 15.45 12.25 -22.06
C ILE A 133 16.01 11.92 -20.67
N MET A 134 15.93 12.85 -19.72
CA MET A 134 16.33 12.64 -18.32
C MET A 134 15.61 11.44 -17.70
N PHE A 135 14.28 11.36 -17.90
CA PHE A 135 13.47 10.23 -17.45
C PHE A 135 13.94 8.90 -18.06
N GLN A 136 14.20 8.83 -19.38
CA GLN A 136 14.67 7.62 -20.05
C GLN A 136 16.07 7.20 -19.58
N VAL A 137 16.99 8.17 -19.45
CA VAL A 137 18.35 7.93 -18.96
C VAL A 137 18.32 7.35 -17.55
N LEU A 138 17.45 7.86 -16.66
CA LEU A 138 17.29 7.32 -15.32
C LEU A 138 16.92 5.83 -15.32
N PHE A 139 15.98 5.41 -16.18
CA PHE A 139 15.59 4.00 -16.29
C PHE A 139 16.70 3.11 -16.87
N ILE A 140 17.45 3.62 -17.84
CA ILE A 140 18.62 2.91 -18.38
C ILE A 140 19.66 2.68 -17.28
N ILE A 141 19.94 3.69 -16.44
CA ILE A 141 20.87 3.57 -15.32
C ILE A 141 20.34 2.56 -14.28
N LEU A 142 19.04 2.63 -13.92
CA LEU A 142 18.42 1.67 -12.99
C LEU A 142 18.53 0.21 -13.47
N ASP A 143 18.27 -0.03 -14.76
CA ASP A 143 18.40 -1.36 -15.35
C ASP A 143 19.87 -1.78 -15.44
N GLY A 144 20.79 -0.85 -15.72
CA GLY A 144 22.23 -1.06 -15.68
C GLY A 144 22.74 -1.47 -14.29
N VAL A 145 22.30 -0.79 -13.23
CA VAL A 145 22.61 -1.15 -11.83
C VAL A 145 22.06 -2.53 -11.49
N SER A 146 20.86 -2.86 -11.95
CA SER A 146 20.24 -4.19 -11.73
C SER A 146 21.05 -5.31 -12.41
N ILE A 147 21.48 -5.11 -13.66
CA ILE A 147 22.36 -6.03 -14.39
C ILE A 147 23.72 -6.14 -13.68
N GLY A 148 24.29 -5.01 -13.25
CA GLY A 148 25.54 -4.96 -12.48
C GLY A 148 25.45 -5.76 -11.19
N THR A 149 24.31 -5.69 -10.50
CA THR A 149 24.04 -6.45 -9.26
C THR A 149 24.03 -7.94 -9.53
N LEU A 150 23.32 -8.39 -10.56
CA LEU A 150 23.29 -9.79 -10.97
C LEU A 150 24.67 -10.29 -11.40
N HIS A 151 25.41 -9.48 -12.15
CA HIS A 151 26.75 -9.85 -12.61
C HIS A 151 27.75 -9.93 -11.45
N TYR A 152 27.71 -8.98 -10.52
CA TYR A 152 28.52 -9.00 -9.32
C TYR A 152 28.21 -10.23 -8.46
N ALA A 153 26.93 -10.50 -8.18
CA ALA A 153 26.52 -11.68 -7.44
C ALA A 153 26.99 -12.98 -8.09
N LYS A 154 27.04 -13.03 -9.44
CA LYS A 154 27.54 -14.19 -10.19
C LYS A 154 29.05 -14.34 -10.01
N ARG A 155 29.79 -13.24 -10.17
CA ARG A 155 31.25 -13.22 -10.05
C ARG A 155 31.71 -13.59 -8.65
N SER A 156 30.98 -13.13 -7.62
CA SER A 156 31.28 -13.37 -6.22
C SER A 156 30.65 -14.67 -5.67
N ASN A 157 30.05 -15.52 -6.52
CA ASN A 157 29.39 -16.77 -6.13
C ASN A 157 28.32 -16.63 -5.03
N LEU A 158 27.57 -15.52 -5.00
CA LEU A 158 26.56 -15.22 -3.97
C LEU A 158 25.19 -15.89 -4.23
N PHE A 159 25.06 -16.61 -5.34
CA PHE A 159 23.85 -17.35 -5.72
C PHE A 159 23.68 -18.70 -4.98
N TYR A 160 24.53 -19.01 -4.00
CA TYR A 160 24.67 -20.35 -3.43
C TYR A 160 24.69 -20.37 -1.89
N PRO A 161 23.95 -21.29 -1.25
CA PRO A 161 24.54 -22.17 -0.29
C PRO A 161 25.16 -23.30 -1.10
N THR A 162 26.48 -23.43 -1.12
CA THR A 162 26.99 -24.78 -1.24
C THR A 162 26.29 -25.54 -0.10
N TYR A 163 25.35 -26.44 -0.43
CA TYR A 163 25.09 -27.60 0.42
C TYR A 163 26.44 -28.31 0.43
N LEU A 164 27.39 -27.77 1.19
CA LEU A 164 28.43 -28.59 1.75
C LEU A 164 27.62 -29.49 2.64
N PRO A 165 27.54 -30.81 2.34
CA PRO A 165 27.04 -31.72 3.35
C PRO A 165 27.78 -31.38 4.66
N PRO A 166 27.10 -31.40 5.81
CA PRO A 166 27.79 -31.20 7.08
C PRO A 166 29.07 -32.02 7.02
N ARG A 167 30.21 -31.37 7.28
CA ARG A 167 31.51 -32.03 7.26
C ARG A 167 31.41 -33.10 8.33
N GLU A 168 31.07 -34.32 7.92
CA GLU A 168 30.86 -35.43 8.83
C GLU A 168 32.20 -35.75 9.44
N ASP A 169 32.34 -35.35 10.70
CA ASP A 169 33.33 -35.89 11.59
C ASP A 169 32.98 -37.38 11.82
N GLY A 170 33.34 -38.23 10.85
CA GLY A 170 33.74 -39.63 11.08
C GLY A 170 32.70 -40.72 11.35
N VAL A 171 31.38 -40.53 11.18
CA VAL A 171 30.41 -41.57 11.56
C VAL A 171 29.62 -42.18 10.38
N ARG A 172 30.17 -43.30 9.88
CA ARG A 172 29.50 -44.45 9.21
C ARG A 172 28.68 -44.20 7.94
N VAL A 173 29.44 -43.87 6.90
CA VAL A 173 29.16 -44.10 5.47
C VAL A 173 28.93 -45.60 5.20
N PHE A 174 27.71 -46.02 4.80
CA PHE A 174 27.51 -47.12 3.83
C PHE A 174 26.08 -47.25 3.25
N GLN A 175 25.08 -46.51 3.72
CA GLN A 175 23.72 -46.47 3.12
C GLN A 175 23.28 -45.12 2.51
N GLU A 176 24.12 -44.09 2.56
CA GLU A 176 23.76 -42.73 2.12
C GLU A 176 24.13 -42.36 0.68
N GLY A 177 24.78 -43.26 -0.08
CA GLY A 177 25.19 -42.98 -1.46
C GLY A 177 24.04 -42.54 -2.37
N ASP A 178 22.87 -43.16 -2.22
CA ASP A 178 21.67 -42.83 -2.99
C ASP A 178 21.01 -41.50 -2.54
N ALA A 179 21.08 -41.18 -1.24
CA ALA A 179 20.53 -39.93 -0.70
C ALA A 179 21.38 -38.74 -1.15
N ILE A 180 22.71 -38.87 -1.07
CA ILE A 180 23.66 -37.85 -1.53
C ILE A 180 23.52 -37.64 -3.04
N ALA A 181 23.42 -38.71 -3.84
CA ALA A 181 23.22 -38.60 -5.29
C ALA A 181 21.91 -37.87 -5.65
N ARG A 182 20.81 -38.14 -4.92
CA ARG A 182 19.53 -37.44 -5.10
C ARG A 182 19.59 -35.97 -4.71
N LEU A 183 20.26 -35.64 -3.60
CA LEU A 183 20.47 -34.24 -3.20
C LEU A 183 21.33 -33.50 -4.23
N HIS A 184 22.37 -34.15 -4.76
CA HIS A 184 23.23 -33.57 -5.78
C HIS A 184 22.46 -33.33 -7.09
N SER A 185 21.61 -34.27 -7.52
CA SER A 185 20.77 -34.09 -8.72
C SER A 185 19.73 -32.98 -8.53
N GLN A 186 19.08 -32.90 -7.37
CA GLN A 186 18.14 -31.82 -7.04
C GLN A 186 18.85 -30.45 -7.00
N SER A 187 20.07 -30.38 -6.46
CA SER A 187 20.86 -29.15 -6.44
C SER A 187 21.20 -28.67 -7.86
N LYS A 188 21.53 -29.61 -8.76
CA LYS A 188 21.85 -29.32 -10.16
C LYS A 188 20.63 -28.83 -10.93
N GLU A 189 19.48 -29.48 -10.77
CA GLU A 189 18.23 -29.01 -11.38
C GLU A 189 17.82 -27.62 -10.87
N ALA A 190 17.95 -27.38 -9.57
CA ALA A 190 17.70 -26.06 -8.98
C ALA A 190 18.67 -24.99 -9.53
N GLN A 191 19.94 -25.34 -9.71
CA GLN A 191 20.94 -24.46 -10.32
C GLN A 191 20.59 -24.12 -11.78
N GLU A 192 20.27 -25.13 -12.59
CA GLU A 192 19.89 -24.93 -13.99
C GLU A 192 18.63 -24.06 -14.12
N GLN A 193 17.64 -24.28 -13.25
CA GLN A 193 16.43 -23.45 -13.19
C GLN A 193 16.73 -22.00 -12.80
N ARG A 194 17.59 -21.78 -11.79
CA ARG A 194 18.01 -20.42 -11.38
C ARG A 194 18.84 -19.73 -12.45
N GLN A 195 19.74 -20.45 -13.14
CA GLN A 195 20.52 -19.90 -14.25
C GLN A 195 19.62 -19.51 -15.43
N GLY A 196 18.59 -20.31 -15.72
CA GLY A 196 17.55 -19.95 -16.69
C GLY A 196 16.81 -18.67 -16.29
N HIS A 197 16.47 -18.52 -15.01
CA HIS A 197 15.85 -17.31 -14.48
C HIS A 197 16.77 -16.07 -14.58
N TYR A 198 18.04 -16.22 -14.22
CA TYR A 198 19.07 -15.19 -14.37
C TYR A 198 19.19 -14.70 -15.81
N ASN A 199 19.28 -15.63 -16.78
CA ASN A 199 19.39 -15.29 -18.19
C ASN A 199 18.11 -14.57 -18.69
N ALA A 200 16.94 -15.01 -18.22
CA ALA A 200 15.67 -14.37 -18.54
C ALA A 200 15.57 -12.94 -17.98
N LEU A 201 16.05 -12.70 -16.76
CA LEU A 201 16.09 -11.36 -16.16
C LEU A 201 17.02 -10.43 -16.96
N ILE A 202 18.23 -10.87 -17.30
CA ILE A 202 19.14 -10.07 -18.12
C ILE A 202 18.52 -9.76 -19.48
N ALA A 203 17.93 -10.75 -20.15
CA ALA A 203 17.24 -10.52 -21.42
C ALA A 203 16.10 -9.50 -21.27
N GLN A 204 15.34 -9.55 -20.17
CA GLN A 204 14.28 -8.58 -19.87
C GLN A 204 14.84 -7.16 -19.66
N PHE A 205 15.93 -7.00 -18.92
CA PHE A 205 16.58 -5.70 -18.71
C PHE A 205 17.18 -5.16 -20.01
N CYS A 206 17.91 -5.99 -20.77
CA CYS A 206 18.45 -5.61 -22.07
C CYS A 206 17.35 -5.18 -23.05
N LEU A 207 16.23 -5.92 -23.10
CA LEU A 207 15.09 -5.54 -23.93
C LEU A 207 14.50 -4.19 -23.50
N THR A 208 14.40 -3.93 -22.20
CA THR A 208 13.90 -2.65 -21.67
C THR A 208 14.83 -1.50 -22.05
N ILE A 209 16.15 -1.68 -21.91
CA ILE A 209 17.16 -0.70 -22.33
C ILE A 209 17.07 -0.43 -23.84
N CYS A 210 17.00 -1.49 -24.66
CA CYS A 210 16.85 -1.35 -26.11
C CYS A 210 15.58 -0.59 -26.49
N MET A 211 14.45 -0.87 -25.81
CA MET A 211 13.20 -0.15 -26.05
C MET A 211 13.29 1.31 -25.63
N ASN A 212 13.90 1.63 -24.48
CA ASN A 212 14.07 3.01 -24.03
C ASN A 212 15.01 3.80 -24.97
N LEU A 213 16.09 3.19 -25.44
CA LEU A 213 17.00 3.77 -26.44
C LEU A 213 16.31 4.00 -27.79
N LEU A 214 15.40 3.11 -28.19
CA LEU A 214 14.60 3.27 -29.41
C LEU A 214 13.55 4.38 -29.26
N ILE A 215 12.94 4.52 -28.08
CA ILE A 215 11.92 5.55 -27.77
C ILE A 215 12.56 6.94 -27.66
N MET A 216 13.81 7.04 -27.21
CA MET A 216 14.54 8.30 -27.03
C MET A 216 14.51 9.23 -28.27
N PRO A 217 14.83 8.79 -29.49
CA PRO A 217 14.71 9.62 -30.70
C PRO A 217 13.26 9.84 -31.17
N LEU A 218 12.32 8.99 -30.76
CA LEU A 218 10.89 9.07 -31.13
C LEU A 218 10.08 10.01 -30.23
N GLY A 219 10.63 10.45 -29.09
CA GLY A 219 9.97 11.29 -28.09
C GLY A 219 9.35 12.59 -28.64
N LEU A 220 9.90 13.13 -29.74
CA LEU A 220 9.38 14.33 -30.39
C LEU A 220 8.10 14.06 -31.22
N VAL A 221 7.98 12.86 -31.80
CA VAL A 221 6.81 12.42 -32.60
C VAL A 221 5.76 11.75 -31.68
N HIS A 222 6.21 11.21 -30.55
CA HIS A 222 5.38 10.46 -29.62
C HIS A 222 4.51 11.30 -28.69
N HIS A 223 4.75 12.59 -28.45
CA HIS A 223 3.79 13.38 -27.68
C HIS A 223 2.44 13.52 -28.41
N LEU A 224 2.47 13.71 -29.73
CA LEU A 224 1.27 13.72 -30.56
C LEU A 224 0.63 12.33 -30.68
N LEU A 225 1.45 11.26 -30.78
CA LEU A 225 0.95 9.88 -30.84
C LEU A 225 0.42 9.40 -29.48
N ALA A 226 1.01 9.80 -28.37
CA ALA A 226 0.60 9.42 -27.01
C ALA A 226 -0.70 10.11 -26.62
N ILE A 227 -0.89 11.40 -26.98
CA ILE A 227 -2.17 12.09 -26.81
C ILE A 227 -3.24 11.43 -27.70
N ALA A 228 -2.92 11.11 -28.95
CA ALA A 228 -3.83 10.38 -29.84
C ALA A 228 -4.16 8.97 -29.35
N VAL A 229 -3.19 8.24 -28.79
CA VAL A 229 -3.36 6.90 -28.21
C VAL A 229 -4.16 6.96 -26.92
N VAL A 230 -3.98 7.96 -26.06
CA VAL A 230 -4.77 8.17 -24.84
C VAL A 230 -6.22 8.56 -25.17
N LEU A 231 -6.44 9.42 -26.18
CA LEU A 231 -7.77 9.78 -26.67
C LEU A 231 -8.46 8.61 -27.40
N LEU A 232 -7.74 7.82 -28.22
CA LEU A 232 -8.27 6.58 -28.79
C LEU A 232 -8.53 5.52 -27.71
N PHE A 233 -7.65 5.38 -26.72
CA PHE A 233 -7.85 4.46 -25.60
C PHE A 233 -9.04 4.87 -24.73
N SER A 234 -9.35 6.15 -24.56
CA SER A 234 -10.54 6.56 -23.79
C SER A 234 -11.85 6.09 -24.46
N ASN A 235 -11.89 6.04 -25.79
CA ASN A 235 -13.05 5.62 -26.58
C ASN A 235 -13.08 4.10 -26.86
N LEU A 236 -11.90 3.46 -26.95
CA LEU A 236 -11.74 2.02 -27.06
C LEU A 236 -11.76 1.30 -25.70
N ALA A 237 -11.44 1.93 -24.58
CA ALA A 237 -11.34 1.29 -23.26
C ALA A 237 -12.65 0.63 -22.86
N MET A 238 -13.80 1.21 -23.18
CA MET A 238 -15.10 0.61 -22.84
C MET A 238 -15.38 -0.66 -23.68
N LYS A 239 -14.93 -0.71 -24.94
CA LYS A 239 -15.12 -1.87 -25.85
C LYS A 239 -13.98 -2.89 -25.74
N SER A 240 -12.79 -2.46 -25.35
CA SER A 240 -11.58 -3.28 -25.21
C SER A 240 -11.51 -3.94 -23.84
N LEU A 241 -12.05 -3.34 -22.77
CA LEU A 241 -12.14 -3.99 -21.44
C LEU A 241 -12.83 -5.37 -21.50
N LEU A 242 -13.82 -5.54 -22.39
CA LEU A 242 -14.52 -6.80 -22.62
C LEU A 242 -13.74 -7.78 -23.51
N ARG A 243 -12.93 -7.30 -24.47
CA ARG A 243 -12.05 -8.13 -25.34
C ARG A 243 -10.68 -8.42 -24.74
N PHE A 244 -10.30 -7.71 -23.68
CA PHE A 244 -9.04 -7.89 -22.96
C PHE A 244 -9.07 -9.17 -22.12
N ILE A 245 -10.25 -9.64 -21.69
CA ILE A 245 -10.41 -10.78 -20.78
C ILE A 245 -9.70 -12.06 -21.27
N PRO A 246 -9.81 -12.50 -22.54
CA PRO A 246 -9.16 -13.73 -23.01
C PRO A 246 -7.65 -13.58 -23.23
N TRP A 247 -7.18 -12.45 -23.76
CA TRP A 247 -5.75 -12.18 -23.96
C TRP A 247 -5.02 -11.96 -22.63
N PHE A 248 -5.64 -11.20 -21.72
CA PHE A 248 -5.20 -11.06 -20.34
C PHE A 248 -5.15 -12.44 -19.68
N ARG A 249 -6.17 -13.29 -19.83
CA ARG A 249 -6.15 -14.68 -19.34
C ARG A 249 -4.98 -15.50 -19.90
N ALA A 250 -4.60 -15.31 -21.16
CA ALA A 250 -3.47 -16.03 -21.77
C ALA A 250 -2.11 -15.57 -21.25
N ILE A 251 -1.90 -14.25 -21.07
CA ILE A 251 -0.69 -13.70 -20.45
C ILE A 251 -0.60 -14.09 -18.98
N MET A 252 -1.71 -13.98 -18.27
CA MET A 252 -1.85 -14.39 -16.88
C MET A 252 -1.43 -15.84 -16.69
N ASN A 253 -1.85 -16.76 -17.57
CA ASN A 253 -1.57 -18.18 -17.45
C ASN A 253 -0.08 -18.55 -17.56
N LYS A 254 0.73 -17.82 -18.34
CA LYS A 254 2.19 -18.06 -18.42
C LYS A 254 2.94 -17.51 -17.21
N GLU A 255 2.46 -16.41 -16.63
CA GLU A 255 3.01 -15.74 -15.45
C GLU A 255 2.68 -16.46 -14.11
N LEU A 256 1.82 -17.50 -14.13
CA LEU A 256 1.41 -18.27 -12.93
C LEU A 256 2.54 -19.07 -12.26
N ARG A 257 3.71 -19.23 -12.89
CA ARG A 257 4.73 -20.21 -12.47
C ARG A 257 5.80 -19.69 -11.51
N GLN A 258 5.86 -18.38 -11.25
CA GLN A 258 6.86 -17.84 -10.33
C GLN A 258 6.19 -17.46 -9.00
N PRO A 259 6.34 -18.30 -7.95
CA PRO A 259 5.80 -17.97 -6.64
C PRO A 259 6.48 -16.70 -6.13
N LEU A 260 5.69 -15.65 -5.92
CA LEU A 260 6.19 -14.41 -5.36
C LEU A 260 6.23 -14.46 -3.84
N ASN A 261 7.25 -13.82 -3.28
CA ASN A 261 7.37 -13.68 -1.84
C ASN A 261 6.22 -12.82 -1.29
N LYS A 262 5.23 -13.50 -0.69
CA LYS A 262 4.04 -12.90 -0.07
C LYS A 262 4.41 -11.95 1.06
N ALA A 263 5.39 -12.31 1.90
CA ALA A 263 5.82 -11.49 3.02
C ALA A 263 6.37 -10.14 2.56
N ARG A 264 7.19 -10.12 1.51
CA ARG A 264 7.72 -8.87 0.93
C ARG A 264 6.61 -7.97 0.38
N LEU A 265 5.60 -8.55 -0.27
CA LEU A 265 4.48 -7.75 -0.79
C LEU A 265 3.63 -7.15 0.34
N ILE A 266 3.41 -7.90 1.43
CA ILE A 266 2.71 -7.41 2.63
C ILE A 266 3.51 -6.29 3.31
N SER A 267 4.81 -6.51 3.54
CA SER A 267 5.70 -5.51 4.15
C SER A 267 5.68 -4.18 3.39
N PHE A 268 5.77 -4.22 2.05
CA PHE A 268 5.67 -3.02 1.22
C PHE A 268 4.34 -2.27 1.40
N GLN A 269 3.22 -3.00 1.45
CA GLN A 269 1.89 -2.39 1.61
C GLN A 269 1.73 -1.77 2.99
N ASP A 270 2.16 -2.47 4.04
CA ASP A 270 2.12 -1.99 5.41
C ASP A 270 2.94 -0.70 5.53
N ASN A 271 4.11 -0.64 4.90
CA ASN A 271 4.92 0.58 4.84
C ASN A 271 4.18 1.72 4.11
N VAL A 272 3.56 1.47 2.95
CA VAL A 272 2.77 2.49 2.24
C VAL A 272 1.62 3.01 3.11
N PHE A 273 0.84 2.12 3.73
CA PHE A 273 -0.27 2.54 4.61
C PHE A 273 0.23 3.31 5.84
N SER A 274 1.35 2.92 6.42
CA SER A 274 1.99 3.66 7.52
C SER A 274 2.36 5.07 7.08
N ILE A 275 3.00 5.22 5.92
CA ILE A 275 3.37 6.54 5.38
C ILE A 275 2.11 7.38 5.11
N LEU A 276 1.07 6.81 4.48
CA LEU A 276 -0.20 7.53 4.26
C LEU A 276 -0.81 8.04 5.57
N ALA A 277 -0.76 7.23 6.63
CA ALA A 277 -1.23 7.62 7.95
C ALA A 277 -0.39 8.76 8.57
N THR A 278 0.94 8.75 8.36
CA THR A 278 1.80 9.85 8.83
C THR A 278 1.65 11.14 8.01
N LEU A 279 1.41 11.04 6.70
CA LEU A 279 1.23 12.23 5.86
C LEU A 279 -0.02 13.03 6.25
N LEU A 280 -1.05 12.35 6.77
CA LEU A 280 -2.25 13.00 7.28
C LEU A 280 -1.98 13.97 8.43
N VAL A 281 -1.04 13.66 9.32
CA VAL A 281 -0.78 14.52 10.49
C VAL A 281 0.05 15.75 10.11
N LEU A 282 0.82 15.70 9.02
CA LEU A 282 1.67 16.81 8.57
C LEU A 282 0.86 18.06 8.18
N ASP A 283 -0.37 17.87 7.69
CA ASP A 283 -1.28 18.99 7.35
C ASP A 283 -1.91 19.64 8.60
N VAL A 284 -1.75 19.04 9.80
CA VAL A 284 -2.24 19.56 11.10
C VAL A 284 -1.11 20.33 11.81
N ALA A 285 -0.55 21.34 11.15
CA ALA A 285 0.51 22.16 11.74
C ALA A 285 -0.05 23.18 12.75
N LEU A 286 0.59 23.31 13.92
CA LEU A 286 0.29 24.39 14.87
C LEU A 286 0.91 25.72 14.39
N PRO A 287 0.18 26.85 14.47
CA PRO A 287 0.75 28.15 14.19
C PRO A 287 1.80 28.52 15.24
N ARG A 288 2.79 29.32 14.82
CA ARG A 288 3.81 29.88 15.72
C ARG A 288 3.19 31.00 16.57
N GLY A 289 3.68 31.20 17.80
CA GLY A 289 3.25 32.29 18.70
C GLY A 289 2.00 32.01 19.54
N LEU A 290 1.77 30.75 19.91
CA LEU A 290 0.72 30.35 20.86
C LEU A 290 1.22 30.50 22.31
N ASP A 291 1.40 31.73 22.77
CA ASP A 291 2.11 32.03 24.03
C ASP A 291 1.21 31.91 25.28
N SER A 292 -0.10 31.70 25.11
CA SER A 292 -1.07 31.59 26.21
C SER A 292 -2.04 30.42 26.04
N SER A 293 -2.42 29.76 27.15
CA SER A 293 -3.42 28.68 27.18
C SER A 293 -4.74 29.07 26.52
N ASP A 294 -5.15 30.33 26.68
CA ASP A 294 -6.41 30.84 26.12
C ASP A 294 -6.32 30.95 24.60
N THR A 295 -5.14 31.31 24.07
CA THR A 295 -4.89 31.35 22.62
C THR A 295 -4.85 29.95 22.02
N LEU A 296 -4.29 28.96 22.73
CA LEU A 296 -4.31 27.56 22.32
C LEU A 296 -5.73 26.98 22.29
N PHE A 297 -6.50 27.14 23.37
CA PHE A 297 -7.89 26.65 23.41
C PHE A 297 -8.76 27.32 22.34
N LYS A 298 -8.58 28.63 22.14
CA LYS A 298 -9.27 29.36 21.06
C LYS A 298 -8.86 28.81 19.68
N PHE A 299 -7.58 28.56 19.46
CA PHE A 299 -7.09 27.95 18.22
C PHE A 299 -7.65 26.54 18.00
N LEU A 300 -7.61 25.66 19.00
CA LEU A 300 -8.16 24.31 18.93
C LEU A 300 -9.66 24.32 18.65
N ARG A 301 -10.41 25.22 19.30
CA ARG A 301 -11.84 25.38 19.06
C ARG A 301 -12.14 25.92 17.65
N GLN A 302 -11.30 26.82 17.14
CA GLN A 302 -11.43 27.35 15.78
C GLN A 302 -11.04 26.34 14.69
N ASN A 303 -10.14 25.41 15.00
CA ASN A 303 -9.61 24.39 14.07
C ASN A 303 -10.12 22.98 14.38
N SER A 304 -11.18 22.84 15.18
CA SER A 304 -11.73 21.54 15.58
C SER A 304 -12.15 20.71 14.36
N PHE A 305 -12.72 21.33 13.33
CA PHE A 305 -13.07 20.68 12.07
C PHE A 305 -11.87 20.10 11.32
N LEU A 306 -10.72 20.77 11.39
CA LEU A 306 -9.48 20.28 10.78
C LEU A 306 -8.97 19.05 11.53
N ILE A 307 -8.97 19.08 12.86
CA ILE A 307 -8.57 17.95 13.73
C ILE A 307 -9.52 16.76 13.53
N ILE A 308 -10.83 17.00 13.47
CA ILE A 308 -11.80 15.94 13.24
C ILE A 308 -11.66 15.39 11.82
N GLY A 309 -11.47 16.25 10.81
CA GLY A 309 -11.21 15.84 9.43
C GLY A 309 -9.98 14.96 9.32
N PHE A 310 -8.89 15.30 10.02
CA PHE A 310 -7.72 14.43 10.17
C PHE A 310 -8.07 13.08 10.79
N GLY A 311 -8.79 13.06 11.92
CA GLY A 311 -9.18 11.83 12.60
C GLY A 311 -10.01 10.90 11.70
N VAL A 312 -10.95 11.47 10.95
CA VAL A 312 -11.74 10.76 9.95
C VAL A 312 -10.85 10.18 8.85
N ALA A 313 -9.98 11.00 8.27
CA ALA A 313 -9.08 10.57 7.20
C ALA A 313 -8.18 9.39 7.63
N PHE A 314 -7.69 9.46 8.86
CA PHE A 314 -6.87 8.41 9.47
C PHE A 314 -7.65 7.11 9.61
N LEU A 315 -8.89 7.18 10.09
CA LEU A 315 -9.77 6.02 10.26
C LEU A 315 -10.17 5.38 8.93
N PHE A 316 -10.42 6.17 7.89
CA PHE A 316 -10.65 5.64 6.53
C PHE A 316 -9.41 4.91 6.01
N THR A 317 -8.24 5.53 6.14
CA THR A 317 -6.96 4.93 5.73
C THR A 317 -6.70 3.61 6.47
N LEU A 318 -6.90 3.59 7.79
CA LEU A 318 -6.77 2.39 8.62
C LEU A 318 -7.78 1.31 8.23
N THR A 319 -9.01 1.69 7.88
CA THR A 319 -10.02 0.72 7.45
C THR A 319 -9.67 0.09 6.11
N TYR A 320 -9.16 0.86 5.15
CA TYR A 320 -8.62 0.29 3.90
C TYR A 320 -7.46 -0.66 4.18
N TRP A 321 -6.55 -0.32 5.08
CA TRP A 321 -5.47 -1.23 5.51
C TRP A 321 -6.02 -2.54 6.09
N VAL A 322 -7.00 -2.48 6.99
CA VAL A 322 -7.62 -3.68 7.59
C VAL A 322 -8.30 -4.55 6.53
N ILE A 323 -9.07 -3.95 5.60
CA ILE A 323 -9.71 -4.67 4.49
C ILE A 323 -8.65 -5.34 3.64
N HIS A 324 -7.59 -4.60 3.29
CA HIS A 324 -6.48 -5.09 2.48
C HIS A 324 -5.77 -6.28 3.13
N LYS A 325 -5.41 -6.16 4.41
CA LYS A 325 -4.78 -7.23 5.18
C LYS A 325 -5.64 -8.48 5.23
N GLN A 326 -6.95 -8.33 5.42
CA GLN A 326 -7.88 -9.46 5.42
C GLN A 326 -7.96 -10.16 4.06
N ILE A 327 -7.95 -9.41 2.96
CA ILE A 327 -7.84 -9.99 1.61
C ILE A 327 -6.55 -10.82 1.50
N PHE A 328 -5.42 -10.32 2.00
CA PHE A 328 -4.13 -11.02 1.96
C PHE A 328 -4.05 -12.29 2.80
N VAL A 329 -4.82 -12.40 3.89
CA VAL A 329 -4.92 -13.64 4.66
C VAL A 329 -5.49 -14.77 3.79
N HIS A 330 -6.44 -14.47 2.90
CA HIS A 330 -7.04 -15.46 2.01
C HIS A 330 -6.15 -15.89 0.84
N ILE A 331 -5.03 -15.21 0.60
CA ILE A 331 -4.16 -15.46 -0.56
C ILE A 331 -3.03 -16.41 -0.15
N CYS A 332 -2.96 -17.61 -0.72
CA CYS A 332 -1.87 -18.57 -0.52
C CYS A 332 -0.73 -18.40 -1.52
N GLY A 333 -0.99 -17.81 -2.69
CA GLY A 333 0.04 -17.58 -3.71
C GLY A 333 -0.22 -16.30 -4.50
N LEU A 334 0.84 -15.75 -5.08
CA LEU A 334 0.79 -14.47 -5.78
C LEU A 334 1.27 -14.63 -7.21
N SER A 335 0.47 -14.17 -8.17
CA SER A 335 0.89 -14.04 -9.57
C SER A 335 1.42 -12.64 -9.86
N THR A 336 2.28 -12.49 -10.87
CA THR A 336 2.82 -11.18 -11.28
C THR A 336 1.72 -10.18 -11.63
N ALA A 337 0.70 -10.59 -12.37
CA ALA A 337 -0.34 -9.63 -12.76
C ALA A 337 -1.31 -9.34 -11.62
N TRP A 338 -1.51 -10.24 -10.66
CA TRP A 338 -2.13 -9.86 -9.39
C TRP A 338 -1.31 -8.81 -8.63
N ARG A 339 0.02 -8.90 -8.65
CA ARG A 339 0.90 -7.85 -8.10
C ARG A 339 0.63 -6.49 -8.73
N GLN A 340 0.44 -6.43 -10.06
CA GLN A 340 0.13 -5.18 -10.78
C GLN A 340 -1.24 -4.63 -10.38
N VAL A 341 -2.27 -5.49 -10.29
CA VAL A 341 -3.59 -5.07 -9.80
C VAL A 341 -3.48 -4.53 -8.38
N ASN A 342 -2.77 -5.24 -7.49
CA ASN A 342 -2.54 -4.80 -6.13
C ASN A 342 -1.85 -3.43 -6.06
N GLN A 343 -0.79 -3.22 -6.84
CA GLN A 343 -0.07 -1.94 -6.91
C GLN A 343 -0.97 -0.81 -7.43
N THR A 344 -1.87 -1.13 -8.36
CA THR A 344 -2.87 -0.17 -8.87
C THR A 344 -3.86 0.22 -7.77
N VAL A 345 -4.41 -0.76 -7.05
CA VAL A 345 -5.30 -0.52 -5.90
C VAL A 345 -4.59 0.39 -4.89
N LEU A 346 -3.35 0.07 -4.52
CA LEU A 346 -2.57 0.84 -3.56
C LEU A 346 -2.33 2.29 -4.01
N ALA A 347 -2.05 2.51 -5.29
CA ALA A 347 -1.91 3.85 -5.86
C ALA A 347 -3.20 4.68 -5.71
N PHE A 348 -4.36 4.07 -5.97
CA PHE A 348 -5.65 4.74 -5.76
C PHE A 348 -5.92 5.03 -4.28
N THR A 349 -5.56 4.12 -3.38
CA THR A 349 -5.66 4.33 -1.94
C THR A 349 -4.83 5.51 -1.46
N CYS A 350 -3.70 5.81 -2.12
CA CYS A 350 -2.89 6.99 -1.80
C CYS A 350 -3.64 8.32 -2.02
N TYR A 351 -4.70 8.38 -2.83
CA TYR A 351 -5.48 9.61 -3.00
C TYR A 351 -6.47 9.88 -1.87
N VAL A 352 -6.72 8.92 -0.98
CA VAL A 352 -7.67 9.06 0.14
C VAL A 352 -7.24 10.18 1.10
N PRO A 353 -5.97 10.24 1.58
CA PRO A 353 -5.50 11.35 2.38
C PRO A 353 -5.72 12.73 1.75
N PHE A 354 -5.35 12.86 0.47
CA PHE A 354 -5.55 14.08 -0.30
C PHE A 354 -7.01 14.53 -0.28
N ALA A 355 -7.94 13.66 -0.67
CA ALA A 355 -9.36 14.03 -0.72
C ALA A 355 -9.90 14.42 0.66
N SER A 356 -9.42 13.78 1.72
CA SER A 356 -9.83 14.05 3.11
C SER A 356 -9.35 15.39 3.62
N ILE A 357 -8.07 15.73 3.34
CA ILE A 357 -7.48 17.00 3.74
C ILE A 357 -8.19 18.16 3.04
N GLN A 358 -8.46 18.04 1.74
CA GLN A 358 -9.17 19.07 0.99
C GLN A 358 -10.61 19.27 1.50
N ALA A 359 -11.30 18.20 1.85
CA ALA A 359 -12.60 18.25 2.54
C ALA A 359 -12.50 18.99 3.89
N SER A 360 -11.50 18.67 4.72
CA SER A 360 -11.33 19.29 6.03
C SER A 360 -11.04 20.80 5.95
N LYS A 361 -10.20 21.22 4.98
CA LYS A 361 -9.86 22.63 4.74
C LYS A 361 -11.09 23.45 4.34
N ALA A 362 -12.04 22.83 3.64
CA ALA A 362 -13.27 23.47 3.20
C ALA A 362 -14.27 23.72 4.34
N LEU A 363 -14.25 22.86 5.36
CA LEU A 363 -15.19 22.92 6.49
C LEU A 363 -14.79 23.95 7.56
N VAL A 364 -13.64 24.60 7.45
CA VAL A 364 -13.20 25.60 8.43
C VAL A 364 -14.04 26.88 8.29
N PRO A 365 -14.92 27.20 9.26
CA PRO A 365 -15.99 28.19 9.07
C PRO A 365 -15.50 29.65 8.95
N ASN A 366 -14.26 29.95 9.35
CA ASN A 366 -13.78 31.34 9.47
C ASN A 366 -13.10 31.91 8.21
N LYS A 367 -13.00 31.15 7.11
CA LYS A 367 -12.50 31.66 5.82
C LYS A 367 -13.59 31.86 4.77
N PHE A 368 -14.80 31.34 5.00
CA PHE A 368 -15.96 31.70 4.20
C PHE A 368 -16.44 33.07 4.65
N HIS A 369 -16.16 34.05 3.78
CA HIS A 369 -16.38 35.48 3.96
C HIS A 369 -17.76 35.78 4.61
N PRO A 370 -17.85 36.73 5.56
CA PRO A 370 -19.13 37.27 6.05
C PRO A 370 -20.07 37.73 4.93
N ALA A 371 -19.52 38.03 3.74
CA ALA A 371 -20.25 38.43 2.55
C ALA A 371 -21.18 37.35 1.97
N LEU A 372 -20.85 36.06 2.10
CA LEU A 372 -21.76 34.99 1.66
C LEU A 372 -22.95 34.84 2.62
N TYR A 373 -22.68 34.98 3.93
CA TYR A 373 -23.72 35.07 4.96
C TYR A 373 -24.63 36.29 4.72
N ASP A 374 -24.07 37.41 4.25
CA ASP A 374 -24.83 38.63 3.95
C ASP A 374 -25.67 38.50 2.65
N CYS A 375 -25.19 37.75 1.64
CA CYS A 375 -25.96 37.42 0.45
C CYS A 375 -27.14 36.49 0.74
N GLU A 376 -26.94 35.44 1.53
CA GLU A 376 -28.01 34.51 1.92
C GLU A 376 -29.06 35.21 2.78
N ARG A 377 -28.64 36.12 3.67
CA ARG A 377 -29.53 37.00 4.43
C ARG A 377 -30.33 37.94 3.53
N ARG A 378 -29.71 38.50 2.49
CA ARG A 378 -30.41 39.35 1.50
C ARG A 378 -31.46 38.58 0.70
N PHE A 379 -31.18 37.32 0.32
CA PHE A 379 -32.16 36.46 -0.35
C PHE A 379 -33.33 36.09 0.56
N ALA A 380 -33.08 35.81 1.85
CA ALA A 380 -34.14 35.53 2.82
C ALA A 380 -35.01 36.77 3.13
N THR A 381 -34.49 37.99 2.92
CA THR A 381 -35.25 39.24 3.12
C THR A 381 -35.96 39.77 1.88
N VAL A 382 -35.93 39.08 0.74
CA VAL A 382 -36.79 39.45 -0.39
C VAL A 382 -38.23 39.11 0.00
N ALA A 383 -38.92 40.11 0.55
CA ALA A 383 -40.30 40.04 0.98
C ALA A 383 -41.22 39.52 -0.16
N PRO A 384 -42.30 38.79 0.18
CA PRO A 384 -43.28 38.38 -0.82
C PRO A 384 -43.77 39.62 -1.58
N MET A 385 -43.68 39.58 -2.90
CA MET A 385 -44.19 40.65 -3.77
C MET A 385 -45.61 41.03 -3.33
N PRO A 386 -45.91 42.32 -3.10
CA PRO A 386 -47.27 42.73 -2.80
C PRO A 386 -48.16 42.38 -4.00
N ALA A 387 -49.23 41.63 -3.73
CA ALA A 387 -50.26 41.32 -4.70
C ALA A 387 -50.80 42.62 -5.30
N SER A 388 -50.60 42.79 -6.60
CA SER A 388 -51.11 43.92 -7.36
C SER A 388 -52.63 43.90 -7.42
N ASN A 389 -53.28 44.87 -6.78
CA ASN A 389 -54.65 45.27 -7.08
C ASN A 389 -54.70 45.91 -8.48
N PRO A 390 -55.79 45.72 -9.25
CA PRO A 390 -56.00 46.42 -10.50
C PRO A 390 -56.70 47.76 -10.21
N CYS A 391 -56.11 48.89 -10.63
CA CYS A 391 -56.84 50.15 -10.67
C CYS A 391 -56.42 50.97 -11.88
N MET A 392 -57.37 51.16 -12.79
CA MET A 392 -57.42 52.22 -13.78
C MET A 392 -57.11 53.59 -13.13
N THR A 393 -56.34 54.44 -13.79
CA THR A 393 -56.77 55.82 -14.11
C THR A 393 -55.78 56.53 -15.02
N THR A 394 -56.32 56.97 -16.16
CA THR A 394 -56.17 58.29 -16.77
C THR A 394 -54.79 58.85 -17.10
N THR A 395 -54.51 58.79 -18.39
CA THR A 395 -53.56 59.62 -19.14
C THR A 395 -53.79 61.11 -18.88
N THR A 396 -52.77 61.83 -18.41
CA THR A 396 -52.68 63.28 -18.60
C THR A 396 -51.25 63.64 -18.96
N THR A 397 -51.12 64.11 -20.19
CA THR A 397 -49.90 64.59 -20.84
C THR A 397 -49.48 65.91 -20.20
N THR A 398 -48.26 66.00 -19.65
CA THR A 398 -47.62 67.29 -19.42
C THR A 398 -46.11 67.19 -19.65
N THR A 399 -45.70 67.74 -20.78
CA THR A 399 -44.33 67.96 -21.21
C THR A 399 -43.65 68.96 -20.26
N THR A 400 -42.65 68.51 -19.50
CA THR A 400 -41.76 69.45 -18.80
C THR A 400 -40.31 69.01 -18.99
N THR A 401 -39.61 69.79 -19.78
CA THR A 401 -38.17 69.75 -20.03
C THR A 401 -37.42 70.01 -18.72
N THR A 402 -36.73 69.01 -18.17
CA THR A 402 -35.79 69.21 -17.06
C THR A 402 -34.53 68.38 -17.25
N THR A 403 -33.45 69.13 -17.45
CA THR A 403 -32.03 68.88 -17.22
C THR A 403 -31.65 67.51 -16.63
N THR A 404 -31.14 66.65 -17.51
CA THR A 404 -30.52 65.35 -17.20
C THR A 404 -29.27 65.52 -16.34
N THR A 405 -29.43 65.32 -15.04
CA THR A 405 -28.33 64.95 -14.14
C THR A 405 -28.22 63.43 -14.22
N ALA A 406 -27.15 62.91 -14.82
CA ALA A 406 -26.93 61.48 -15.02
C ALA A 406 -26.71 60.78 -13.67
N THR A 407 -27.78 60.23 -13.09
CA THR A 407 -27.70 59.17 -12.08
C THR A 407 -27.31 57.87 -12.77
N PRO A 408 -26.29 57.13 -12.31
CA PRO A 408 -25.97 55.83 -12.86
C PRO A 408 -27.09 54.86 -12.50
N ASN A 409 -27.90 54.49 -13.48
CA ASN A 409 -28.79 53.34 -13.39
C ASN A 409 -27.91 52.08 -13.25
N THR A 410 -27.56 51.75 -12.01
CA THR A 410 -27.09 50.40 -11.64
C THR A 410 -28.29 49.47 -11.76
N THR A 411 -28.61 49.09 -12.98
CA THR A 411 -29.46 47.95 -13.28
C THR A 411 -28.68 46.72 -12.82
N THR A 412 -28.81 46.39 -11.53
CA THR A 412 -28.33 45.14 -10.95
C THR A 412 -29.17 44.03 -11.59
N THR A 413 -28.78 43.60 -12.78
CA THR A 413 -29.21 42.33 -13.36
C THR A 413 -28.79 41.27 -12.36
N ALA A 414 -29.74 40.81 -11.55
CA ALA A 414 -29.60 39.61 -10.76
C ALA A 414 -29.29 38.48 -11.74
N SER A 415 -28.00 38.23 -11.95
CA SER A 415 -27.53 37.06 -12.67
C SER A 415 -28.06 35.87 -11.90
N THR A 416 -29.05 35.20 -12.47
CA THR A 416 -29.52 33.91 -12.01
C THR A 416 -28.33 32.96 -12.09
N MET A 417 -27.66 32.76 -10.96
CA MET A 417 -26.58 31.80 -10.83
C MET A 417 -27.14 30.44 -11.26
N SER A 418 -26.63 29.90 -12.37
CA SER A 418 -27.15 28.65 -12.92
C SER A 418 -27.00 27.52 -11.89
N MET A 419 -27.96 26.58 -11.86
CA MET A 419 -27.92 25.40 -11.01
C MET A 419 -26.59 24.62 -11.16
N ASP A 420 -25.99 24.66 -12.35
CA ASP A 420 -24.68 24.08 -12.62
C ASP A 420 -23.57 24.76 -11.79
N SER A 421 -23.57 26.09 -11.70
CA SER A 421 -22.61 26.84 -10.86
C SER A 421 -22.83 26.55 -9.37
N TYR A 422 -24.09 26.29 -8.98
CA TYR A 422 -24.46 25.96 -7.61
C TYR A 422 -23.96 24.57 -7.17
N ILE A 423 -24.03 23.55 -8.04
CA ILE A 423 -23.57 22.19 -7.73
C ILE A 423 -22.04 22.14 -7.57
N TRP A 424 -21.31 22.82 -8.46
CA TRP A 424 -19.84 22.80 -8.39
C TRP A 424 -19.28 23.62 -7.23
N HIS A 425 -20.01 24.62 -6.70
CA HIS A 425 -19.57 25.36 -5.51
C HIS A 425 -19.78 24.62 -4.18
N ARG A 426 -20.54 23.52 -4.17
CA ARG A 426 -21.02 22.84 -2.95
C ARG A 426 -20.12 21.66 -2.52
N ASP A 427 -18.93 22.00 -2.05
CA ASP A 427 -18.15 21.22 -1.08
C ASP A 427 -17.09 20.24 -1.65
N PRO A 428 -15.81 20.50 -1.37
CA PRO A 428 -14.70 19.51 -1.39
C PRO A 428 -15.01 18.19 -0.68
N VAL A 429 -16.03 18.18 0.19
CA VAL A 429 -16.55 16.97 0.83
C VAL A 429 -17.26 16.04 -0.16
N PHE A 430 -17.92 16.57 -1.20
CA PHE A 430 -18.43 15.76 -2.30
C PHE A 430 -17.28 15.00 -2.99
N VAL A 431 -16.18 15.69 -3.30
CA VAL A 431 -14.98 15.08 -3.90
C VAL A 431 -14.40 13.99 -3.01
N PHE A 432 -14.39 14.21 -1.69
CA PHE A 432 -13.99 13.19 -0.71
C PHE A 432 -14.85 11.92 -0.81
N TYR A 433 -16.18 12.02 -0.77
CA TYR A 433 -17.03 10.84 -0.86
C TYR A 433 -16.95 10.16 -2.23
N VAL A 434 -16.88 10.92 -3.32
CA VAL A 434 -16.72 10.36 -4.67
C VAL A 434 -15.40 9.59 -4.78
N MET A 435 -14.29 10.14 -4.26
CA MET A 435 -13.00 9.46 -4.26
C MET A 435 -13.05 8.17 -3.45
N ASN A 436 -13.61 8.20 -2.23
CA ASN A 436 -13.75 6.99 -1.40
C ASN A 436 -14.70 5.96 -2.03
N PHE A 437 -15.74 6.41 -2.73
CA PHE A 437 -16.61 5.52 -3.50
C PHE A 437 -15.83 4.80 -4.60
N VAL A 438 -15.06 5.53 -5.39
CA VAL A 438 -14.22 4.96 -6.47
C VAL A 438 -13.21 3.97 -5.90
N VAL A 439 -12.48 4.34 -4.84
CA VAL A 439 -11.53 3.43 -4.16
C VAL A 439 -12.26 2.20 -3.60
N GLY A 440 -13.44 2.38 -3.00
CA GLY A 440 -14.29 1.28 -2.52
C GLY A 440 -14.70 0.32 -3.64
N LEU A 441 -15.13 0.82 -4.80
CA LEU A 441 -15.44 0.00 -5.97
C LEU A 441 -14.21 -0.74 -6.48
N ILE A 442 -13.03 -0.12 -6.45
CA ILE A 442 -11.76 -0.75 -6.82
C ILE A 442 -11.47 -1.93 -5.87
N TYR A 443 -11.68 -1.80 -4.57
CA TYR A 443 -11.53 -2.91 -3.61
C TYR A 443 -12.54 -4.05 -3.83
N ILE A 444 -13.79 -3.73 -4.18
CA ILE A 444 -14.78 -4.75 -4.57
C ILE A 444 -14.31 -5.48 -5.82
N ALA A 445 -13.93 -4.74 -6.87
CA ALA A 445 -13.43 -5.31 -8.11
C ALA A 445 -12.17 -6.15 -7.89
N TYR A 446 -11.28 -5.71 -7.01
CA TYR A 446 -10.09 -6.43 -6.58
C TYR A 446 -10.44 -7.78 -5.96
N TRP A 447 -11.33 -7.80 -4.97
CA TRP A 447 -11.78 -9.03 -4.32
C TRP A 447 -12.56 -9.96 -5.27
N LEU A 448 -13.48 -9.43 -6.06
CA LEU A 448 -14.23 -10.23 -7.04
C LEU A 448 -13.32 -10.81 -8.13
N SER A 449 -12.29 -10.07 -8.55
CA SER A 449 -11.30 -10.56 -9.50
C SER A 449 -10.50 -11.73 -8.91
N LEU A 450 -10.18 -11.68 -7.61
CA LEU A 450 -9.53 -12.78 -6.92
C LEU A 450 -10.40 -14.04 -6.89
N LEU A 451 -11.69 -13.89 -6.52
CA LEU A 451 -12.64 -15.00 -6.49
C LEU A 451 -12.86 -15.62 -7.88
N LYS A 452 -12.98 -14.78 -8.92
CA LYS A 452 -13.36 -15.22 -10.27
C LYS A 452 -12.18 -15.73 -11.11
N PHE A 453 -11.07 -15.01 -11.09
CA PHE A 453 -9.94 -15.29 -11.99
C PHE A 453 -8.81 -16.07 -11.31
N PHE A 454 -8.76 -16.06 -9.98
CA PHE A 454 -7.65 -16.60 -9.19
C PHE A 454 -8.07 -17.59 -8.09
N PRO A 455 -9.03 -18.51 -8.34
CA PRO A 455 -9.50 -19.42 -7.29
C PRO A 455 -8.40 -20.36 -6.77
N LYS A 456 -7.39 -20.66 -7.59
CA LYS A 456 -6.24 -21.49 -7.21
C LYS A 456 -5.29 -20.83 -6.21
N PHE A 457 -5.29 -19.50 -6.14
CA PHE A 457 -4.45 -18.75 -5.21
C PHE A 457 -5.15 -18.46 -3.89
N LEU A 458 -6.45 -18.74 -3.79
CA LEU A 458 -7.18 -18.61 -2.56
C LEU A 458 -6.96 -19.84 -1.68
N SER A 459 -6.84 -19.59 -0.37
CA SER A 459 -6.83 -20.67 0.60
C SER A 459 -8.10 -21.51 0.47
N GLN A 460 -7.89 -22.83 0.44
CA GLN A 460 -8.95 -23.84 0.48
C GLN A 460 -9.28 -24.28 1.90
N ASP A 461 -8.62 -23.69 2.90
CA ASP A 461 -8.98 -23.90 4.30
C ASP A 461 -10.47 -23.60 4.50
N PRO A 462 -11.28 -24.57 4.96
CA PRO A 462 -12.72 -24.41 5.14
C PRO A 462 -13.07 -23.24 6.05
N THR A 463 -12.21 -22.92 7.02
CA THR A 463 -12.40 -21.75 7.89
C THR A 463 -12.35 -20.48 7.05
N LEU A 464 -11.28 -20.27 6.29
CA LEU A 464 -11.07 -19.11 5.42
C LEU A 464 -12.11 -19.02 4.29
N VAL A 465 -12.58 -20.16 3.76
CA VAL A 465 -13.68 -20.18 2.79
C VAL A 465 -14.97 -19.61 3.40
N ALA A 466 -15.29 -19.98 4.66
CA ALA A 466 -16.46 -19.48 5.37
C ALA A 466 -16.42 -17.96 5.63
N TRP A 467 -15.21 -17.37 5.72
CA TRP A 467 -15.02 -15.93 5.91
C TRP A 467 -15.14 -15.09 4.61
N ARG A 468 -15.14 -15.71 3.42
CA ARG A 468 -15.19 -14.98 2.13
C ARG A 468 -16.38 -14.01 1.99
N PRO A 469 -17.62 -14.37 2.39
CA PRO A 469 -18.74 -13.43 2.36
C PRO A 469 -18.55 -12.24 3.30
N LEU A 470 -17.87 -12.43 4.44
CA LEU A 470 -17.58 -11.34 5.37
C LEU A 470 -16.57 -10.37 4.77
N VAL A 471 -15.54 -10.86 4.08
CA VAL A 471 -14.58 -9.99 3.38
C VAL A 471 -15.30 -9.17 2.31
N LEU A 472 -16.18 -9.78 1.51
CA LEU A 472 -17.00 -9.05 0.54
C LEU A 472 -17.89 -7.99 1.21
N ALA A 473 -18.56 -8.33 2.32
CA ALA A 473 -19.37 -7.39 3.07
C ALA A 473 -18.54 -6.20 3.56
N LYS A 474 -17.31 -6.44 4.03
CA LYS A 474 -16.38 -5.37 4.43
C LYS A 474 -15.94 -4.50 3.25
N CYS A 475 -15.67 -5.07 2.09
CA CYS A 475 -15.38 -4.30 0.87
C CYS A 475 -16.58 -3.44 0.43
N LEU A 476 -17.82 -3.87 0.68
CA LEU A 476 -19.05 -3.12 0.32
C LEU A 476 -19.32 -1.91 1.22
N VAL A 477 -18.78 -1.87 2.43
CA VAL A 477 -19.11 -0.80 3.38
C VAL A 477 -18.62 0.55 2.94
N MET A 478 -17.36 0.66 2.54
CA MET A 478 -16.79 1.94 2.10
C MET A 478 -17.56 2.59 0.96
N PRO A 479 -17.89 1.89 -0.15
CA PRO A 479 -18.68 2.49 -1.20
C PRO A 479 -20.12 2.79 -0.77
N LEU A 480 -20.76 1.97 0.07
CA LEU A 480 -22.11 2.26 0.59
C LEU A 480 -22.13 3.53 1.45
N VAL A 481 -21.18 3.66 2.38
CA VAL A 481 -21.00 4.87 3.21
C VAL A 481 -20.74 6.08 2.33
N SER A 482 -19.96 5.91 1.27
CA SER A 482 -19.65 6.98 0.33
C SER A 482 -20.86 7.40 -0.51
N VAL A 483 -21.71 6.48 -0.95
CA VAL A 483 -22.97 6.80 -1.65
C VAL A 483 -23.93 7.54 -0.73
N ILE A 484 -24.07 7.08 0.52
CA ILE A 484 -24.88 7.78 1.53
C ILE A 484 -24.32 9.18 1.79
N GLY A 485 -22.99 9.31 1.88
CA GLY A 485 -22.30 10.59 2.00
C GLY A 485 -22.61 11.53 0.83
N VAL A 486 -22.44 11.06 -0.41
CA VAL A 486 -22.79 11.83 -1.62
C VAL A 486 -24.25 12.27 -1.59
N PHE A 487 -25.18 11.35 -1.29
CA PHE A 487 -26.61 11.66 -1.21
C PHE A 487 -26.90 12.72 -0.14
N LEU A 488 -26.28 12.62 1.04
CA LEU A 488 -26.44 13.61 2.10
C LEU A 488 -25.88 14.97 1.72
N VAL A 489 -24.71 15.04 1.06
CA VAL A 489 -24.17 16.31 0.55
C VAL A 489 -25.12 16.96 -0.46
N LEU A 490 -25.80 16.16 -1.29
CA LEU A 490 -26.77 16.66 -2.27
C LEU A 490 -28.10 17.12 -1.64
N VAL A 491 -28.57 16.44 -0.58
CA VAL A 491 -29.91 16.66 -0.01
C VAL A 491 -29.89 17.62 1.19
N THR A 492 -28.84 17.59 2.00
CA THR A 492 -28.78 18.40 3.22
C THR A 492 -28.28 19.82 2.92
N PRO A 493 -28.75 20.84 3.66
CA PRO A 493 -28.09 22.14 3.68
C PRO A 493 -26.64 21.98 4.20
N PRO A 494 -25.72 22.90 3.87
CA PRO A 494 -24.27 22.78 4.14
C PRO A 494 -23.90 22.84 5.64
N GLU A 495 -24.84 22.59 6.54
CA GLU A 495 -24.58 22.50 7.96
C GLU A 495 -23.75 21.22 8.23
N GLY A 496 -22.48 21.41 8.61
CA GLY A 496 -21.44 20.37 8.68
C GLY A 496 -21.72 19.15 9.59
N TRP A 497 -22.86 19.08 10.27
CA TRP A 497 -23.25 17.95 11.12
C TRP A 497 -23.60 16.69 10.34
N ALA A 498 -24.22 16.82 9.16
CA ALA A 498 -24.55 15.66 8.31
C ALA A 498 -23.29 14.92 7.85
N MET A 499 -22.21 15.66 7.60
CA MET A 499 -20.92 15.12 7.18
C MET A 499 -20.21 14.39 8.34
N MET A 500 -20.26 14.95 9.55
CA MET A 500 -19.74 14.31 10.77
C MET A 500 -20.43 12.96 11.05
N ALA A 501 -21.75 12.91 10.93
CA ALA A 501 -22.53 11.71 11.21
C ALA A 501 -22.18 10.53 10.28
N VAL A 502 -21.96 10.80 8.99
CA VAL A 502 -21.53 9.77 8.02
C VAL A 502 -20.10 9.30 8.31
N THR A 503 -19.24 10.20 8.78
CA THR A 503 -17.85 9.86 9.10
C THR A 503 -17.67 9.07 10.40
N ALA A 504 -18.70 8.97 11.25
CA ALA A 504 -18.73 8.06 12.38
C ALA A 504 -19.05 6.61 11.99
N ILE A 505 -19.57 6.38 10.78
CA ILE A 505 -19.96 5.04 10.31
C ILE A 505 -18.76 4.08 10.18
N PRO A 506 -17.57 4.49 9.69
CA PRO A 506 -16.36 3.66 9.76
C PRO A 506 -15.97 3.23 11.17
N LEU A 507 -16.12 4.09 12.19
CA LEU A 507 -15.87 3.73 13.59
C LEU A 507 -16.83 2.66 14.07
N LEU A 508 -18.14 2.88 13.83
CA LEU A 508 -19.17 1.90 14.10
C LEU A 508 -18.89 0.59 13.36
N TRP A 509 -18.41 0.64 12.12
CA TRP A 509 -18.10 -0.54 11.33
C TRP A 509 -16.90 -1.32 11.88
N VAL A 510 -15.81 -0.65 12.27
CA VAL A 510 -14.66 -1.29 12.92
C VAL A 510 -15.10 -2.01 14.19
N MET A 511 -15.98 -1.37 14.99
CA MET A 511 -16.53 -2.00 16.20
C MET A 511 -17.46 -3.17 15.88
N VAL A 512 -18.40 -3.01 14.94
CA VAL A 512 -19.36 -4.06 14.54
C VAL A 512 -18.64 -5.25 13.92
N GLY A 513 -17.60 -5.00 13.11
CA GLY A 513 -16.78 -6.05 12.50
C GLY A 513 -16.05 -6.91 13.54
N ARG A 514 -15.58 -6.32 14.65
CA ARG A 514 -15.01 -7.08 15.77
C ARG A 514 -16.06 -7.93 16.47
N ILE A 515 -17.23 -7.37 16.76
CA ILE A 515 -18.31 -8.10 17.46
C ILE A 515 -18.82 -9.27 16.59
N ALA A 516 -19.01 -9.04 15.29
CA ALA A 516 -19.42 -10.07 14.35
C ALA A 516 -18.33 -11.15 14.18
N GLY A 517 -17.06 -10.74 14.10
CA GLY A 517 -15.92 -11.66 14.03
C GLY A 517 -15.85 -12.59 15.23
N VAL A 518 -15.97 -12.07 16.45
CA VAL A 518 -15.96 -12.88 17.68
C VAL A 518 -17.12 -13.88 17.70
N ARG A 519 -18.32 -13.49 17.25
CA ARG A 519 -19.47 -14.41 17.16
C ARG A 519 -19.27 -15.51 16.11
N ILE A 520 -18.76 -15.16 14.92
CA ILE A 520 -18.50 -16.13 13.86
C ILE A 520 -17.42 -17.11 14.31
N GLN A 521 -16.33 -16.62 14.90
CA GLN A 521 -15.25 -17.46 15.40
C GLN A 521 -15.72 -18.45 16.48
N LYS A 522 -16.57 -18.01 17.42
CA LYS A 522 -17.19 -18.90 18.41
C LYS A 522 -18.09 -19.96 17.75
N ASN A 523 -18.89 -19.58 16.76
CA ASN A 523 -19.77 -20.51 16.04
C ASN A 523 -19.02 -21.48 15.12
N THR A 524 -17.90 -21.07 14.52
CA THR A 524 -17.08 -21.97 13.70
C THR A 524 -16.28 -22.92 14.57
N ARG A 525 -15.67 -22.46 15.67
CA ARG A 525 -14.94 -23.33 16.61
C ARG A 525 -15.87 -24.42 17.15
N THR A 526 -17.05 -24.06 17.65
CA THR A 526 -18.05 -25.04 18.11
C THR A 526 -18.54 -26.03 17.04
N ARG A 527 -18.57 -25.63 15.76
CA ARG A 527 -18.93 -26.56 14.66
C ARG A 527 -17.77 -27.46 14.24
N VAL A 528 -16.54 -26.95 14.21
CA VAL A 528 -15.35 -27.76 13.92
C VAL A 528 -15.14 -28.75 15.05
N ASP A 529 -15.19 -28.32 16.31
CA ASP A 529 -15.07 -29.20 17.47
C ASP A 529 -16.15 -30.28 17.45
N ARG A 530 -17.40 -29.95 17.11
CA ARG A 530 -18.46 -30.96 16.95
C ARG A 530 -18.18 -31.95 15.82
N LYS A 531 -17.65 -31.50 14.68
CA LYS A 531 -17.31 -32.39 13.55
C LYS A 531 -16.10 -33.26 13.87
N VAL A 532 -15.06 -32.71 14.47
CA VAL A 532 -13.88 -33.44 14.93
C VAL A 532 -14.33 -34.48 15.95
N THR A 533 -15.06 -34.07 16.99
CA THR A 533 -15.65 -34.98 17.99
C THR A 533 -16.51 -36.07 17.33
N MET A 534 -17.38 -35.73 16.38
CA MET A 534 -18.20 -36.71 15.67
C MET A 534 -17.37 -37.65 14.80
N THR A 535 -16.28 -37.18 14.20
CA THR A 535 -15.36 -38.00 13.39
C THR A 535 -14.57 -38.96 14.29
N HIS A 536 -14.04 -38.49 15.43
CA HIS A 536 -13.41 -39.34 16.43
C HIS A 536 -14.38 -40.37 17.00
N VAL A 537 -15.64 -39.99 17.27
CA VAL A 537 -16.70 -40.92 17.71
C VAL A 537 -17.02 -41.96 16.65
N LEU A 538 -17.09 -41.58 15.37
CA LEU A 538 -17.35 -42.51 14.26
C LEU A 538 -16.16 -43.45 14.02
N VAL A 539 -14.92 -42.95 14.08
CA VAL A 539 -13.70 -43.76 13.98
C VAL A 539 -13.61 -44.73 15.16
N ALA A 540 -13.80 -44.25 16.39
CA ALA A 540 -13.83 -45.10 17.59
C ALA A 540 -14.93 -46.17 17.51
N SER A 541 -16.13 -45.81 17.05
CA SER A 541 -17.23 -46.76 16.83
C SER A 541 -16.91 -47.81 15.77
N ALA A 542 -16.29 -47.42 14.65
CA ALA A 542 -15.86 -48.35 13.62
C ALA A 542 -14.76 -49.30 14.11
N THR A 543 -13.77 -48.78 14.84
CA THR A 543 -12.70 -49.59 15.45
C THR A 543 -13.27 -50.57 16.47
N PHE A 544 -14.17 -50.12 17.35
CA PHE A 544 -14.86 -50.94 18.34
C PHE A 544 -15.72 -52.04 17.69
N LYS A 545 -16.45 -51.70 16.61
CA LYS A 545 -17.21 -52.68 15.83
C LYS A 545 -16.29 -53.73 15.18
N SER A 546 -15.13 -53.33 14.66
CA SER A 546 -14.16 -54.28 14.09
C SER A 546 -13.59 -55.26 15.13
N LEU A 547 -13.36 -54.78 16.36
CA LEU A 547 -12.90 -55.61 17.48
C LEU A 547 -13.96 -56.60 17.93
N LEU A 548 -15.22 -56.17 18.01
CA LEU A 548 -16.36 -57.06 18.32
C LEU A 548 -16.56 -58.12 17.24
N GLU A 549 -16.44 -57.76 15.96
CA GLU A 549 -16.52 -58.73 14.86
C GLU A 549 -15.36 -59.73 14.88
N ARG A 550 -14.13 -59.30 15.20
CA ARG A 550 -13.00 -60.22 15.41
C ARG A 550 -13.25 -61.18 16.58
N ARG A 551 -13.76 -60.68 17.70
CA ARG A 551 -14.10 -61.52 18.87
C ARG A 551 -15.21 -62.52 18.56
N ARG A 552 -16.23 -62.11 17.80
CA ARG A 552 -17.35 -62.98 17.39
C ARG A 552 -16.93 -64.05 16.37
N ARG A 553 -15.93 -63.78 15.52
CA ARG A 553 -15.34 -64.77 14.60
C ARG A 553 -14.30 -65.68 15.26
N GLY A 554 -13.76 -65.29 16.42
CA GLY A 554 -12.73 -66.04 17.15
C GLY A 554 -13.25 -67.07 18.17
N THR A 555 -14.54 -67.07 18.49
CA THR A 555 -15.13 -68.07 19.40
C THR A 555 -15.66 -69.27 18.62
N GLY A 556 -14.75 -70.15 18.20
CA GLY A 556 -15.09 -71.42 17.55
C GLY A 556 -13.98 -72.47 17.53
N GLY A 557 -12.83 -72.22 18.17
CA GLY A 557 -11.73 -73.18 18.25
C GLY A 557 -11.31 -73.42 19.70
N ASP A 558 -11.40 -74.68 20.12
CA ASP A 558 -10.97 -75.21 21.42
C ASP A 558 -9.57 -74.72 21.83
N PRO A 559 -9.37 -74.22 23.06
CA PRO A 559 -8.07 -73.75 23.55
C PRO A 559 -7.22 -74.88 24.15
N LEU A 560 -7.18 -76.05 23.50
CA LEU A 560 -6.42 -77.21 23.99
C LEU A 560 -5.76 -77.98 22.83
N ARG A 561 -4.74 -77.38 22.21
CA ARG A 561 -3.59 -78.10 21.61
C ARG A 561 -2.55 -77.09 21.11
N ALA A 562 -1.56 -76.80 21.96
CA ALA A 562 -0.28 -76.28 21.51
C ALA A 562 0.63 -77.47 21.15
N PRO A 563 1.38 -77.44 20.04
CA PRO A 563 2.43 -78.42 19.78
C PRO A 563 3.68 -78.03 20.58
N LEU A 564 4.18 -78.98 21.38
CA LEU A 564 5.55 -78.94 21.90
C LEU A 564 6.52 -78.89 20.71
N LEU A 565 7.37 -77.88 20.67
CA LEU A 565 8.63 -77.91 19.96
C LEU A 565 9.73 -77.71 21.00
N ASP A 566 10.45 -78.80 21.24
CA ASP A 566 11.70 -78.84 21.99
C ASP A 566 12.77 -78.04 21.24
N GLY A 567 13.57 -77.30 21.99
CA GLY A 567 14.70 -76.54 21.48
C GLY A 567 15.42 -75.82 22.61
N ASP A 568 16.31 -76.56 23.28
CA ASP A 568 17.30 -76.08 24.24
C ASP A 568 18.18 -74.96 23.64
N GLY A 569 18.54 -73.97 24.46
CA GLY A 569 19.62 -73.04 24.15
C GLY A 569 19.55 -71.69 24.85
N ASP A 570 20.02 -71.69 26.10
CA ASP A 570 20.75 -70.66 26.83
C ASP A 570 20.19 -69.23 27.03
N ASP A 571 20.17 -68.90 28.32
CA ASP A 571 20.07 -67.59 28.98
C ASP A 571 20.75 -66.43 28.24
N ASP A 572 20.00 -65.35 28.01
CA ASP A 572 20.36 -64.05 28.60
C ASP A 572 19.12 -63.15 28.70
N GLY A 573 18.88 -62.66 29.91
CA GLY A 573 17.70 -61.90 30.29
C GLY A 573 17.68 -60.49 29.70
N GLY A 574 16.49 -60.07 29.26
CA GLY A 574 16.20 -58.70 28.87
C GLY A 574 14.71 -58.53 28.58
N GLY A 575 13.95 -58.18 29.61
CA GLY A 575 12.50 -58.00 29.51
C GLY A 575 12.13 -56.88 28.53
N VAL A 576 11.39 -57.25 27.49
CA VAL A 576 10.67 -56.31 26.61
C VAL A 576 9.19 -56.69 26.66
N GLY A 577 8.48 -56.05 27.58
CA GLY A 577 7.02 -56.11 27.66
C GLY A 577 6.53 -54.76 28.17
N ALA A 578 5.62 -54.15 27.42
CA ALA A 578 4.96 -52.85 27.65
C ALA A 578 5.70 -51.58 27.15
N VAL A 579 5.82 -51.40 25.81
CA VAL A 579 6.05 -50.08 25.19
C VAL A 579 5.25 -49.95 23.88
N ALA A 580 3.93 -50.15 23.92
CA ALA A 580 3.10 -49.97 22.71
C ALA A 580 1.80 -49.20 22.95
N LEU A 581 1.62 -48.60 24.13
CA LEU A 581 0.44 -47.81 24.48
C LEU A 581 0.75 -46.39 24.99
N ASP A 582 1.99 -46.11 25.42
CA ASP A 582 2.40 -44.74 25.80
C ASP A 582 2.80 -43.88 24.60
N THR A 583 3.27 -44.49 23.50
CA THR A 583 3.75 -43.76 22.31
C THR A 583 2.62 -43.10 21.48
N LEU A 584 1.35 -43.36 21.82
CA LEU A 584 0.21 -42.68 21.19
C LEU A 584 -0.36 -41.52 22.04
N ALA A 585 0.02 -41.42 23.32
CA ALA A 585 -0.37 -40.32 24.20
C ALA A 585 0.62 -39.15 24.11
N GLU A 586 1.93 -39.45 23.97
CA GLU A 586 2.99 -38.44 23.81
C GLU A 586 2.89 -37.65 22.49
N ALA A 587 2.42 -38.28 21.41
CA ALA A 587 2.27 -37.61 20.11
C ALA A 587 1.12 -36.59 20.04
N THR A 588 0.24 -36.54 21.07
CA THR A 588 -0.84 -35.55 21.17
C THR A 588 -0.56 -34.40 22.12
N GLU A 589 0.46 -34.51 22.99
CA GLU A 589 0.87 -33.41 23.88
C GLU A 589 1.94 -32.50 23.25
N GLU A 590 2.77 -33.00 22.32
CA GLU A 590 3.77 -32.16 21.62
C GLU A 590 3.17 -31.17 20.59
N GLU A 591 1.95 -31.37 20.09
CA GLU A 591 1.29 -30.42 19.18
C GLU A 591 0.61 -29.23 19.90
N GLU A 592 0.36 -29.29 21.22
CA GLU A 592 -0.23 -28.19 21.99
C GLU A 592 0.81 -27.22 22.61
N GLU A 593 2.08 -27.60 22.73
CA GLU A 593 3.14 -26.71 23.25
C GLU A 593 3.79 -25.79 22.18
N GLU A 594 3.64 -26.09 20.88
CA GLU A 594 4.25 -25.26 19.81
C GLU A 594 3.42 -24.01 19.43
N GLU A 595 2.15 -23.92 19.83
CA GLU A 595 1.27 -22.77 19.51
C GLU A 595 1.27 -21.64 20.57
N GLY A 596 2.10 -21.76 21.64
CA GLY A 596 2.08 -20.86 22.79
C GLY A 596 3.23 -19.84 22.90
N ARG A 597 4.21 -19.82 21.98
CA ARG A 597 5.50 -19.12 22.20
C ARG A 597 5.77 -17.92 21.29
N ASP A 598 4.77 -17.06 21.08
CA ASP A 598 4.97 -15.69 20.56
C ASP A 598 4.70 -14.66 21.66
N GLY A 599 5.47 -14.74 22.75
CA GLY A 599 5.57 -13.71 23.78
C GLY A 599 6.81 -12.87 23.52
N TYR A 600 6.62 -11.61 23.11
CA TYR A 600 7.67 -10.60 23.10
C TYR A 600 8.11 -10.31 24.54
N ASP A 601 9.19 -10.95 24.99
CA ASP A 601 9.93 -10.48 26.17
C ASP A 601 10.70 -9.21 25.79
N ALA A 602 10.17 -8.08 26.24
CA ALA A 602 10.85 -6.80 26.18
C ALA A 602 12.03 -6.83 27.16
N GLN A 603 13.26 -6.85 26.64
CA GLN A 603 14.43 -6.52 27.43
C GLN A 603 14.34 -5.05 27.91
N PRO A 604 14.64 -4.76 29.19
CA PRO A 604 14.77 -3.38 29.64
C PRO A 604 16.00 -2.73 28.98
N PRO A 605 15.95 -1.43 28.66
CA PRO A 605 17.07 -0.72 28.04
C PRO A 605 18.27 -0.64 29.01
N PRO A 606 19.51 -0.63 28.50
CA PRO A 606 20.69 -0.43 29.31
C PRO A 606 20.70 1.00 29.88
N ASP A 607 21.00 1.06 31.17
CA ASP A 607 21.16 2.26 31.98
C ASP A 607 22.40 3.04 31.51
N TYR A 608 22.20 4.16 30.81
CA TYR A 608 23.27 5.08 30.44
C TYR A 608 23.51 6.03 31.62
N THR A 609 24.50 5.71 32.44
CA THR A 609 25.08 6.66 33.39
C THR A 609 25.97 7.63 32.63
N GLU A 610 25.50 8.85 32.49
CA GLU A 610 26.19 9.98 31.88
C GLU A 610 27.27 10.48 32.86
N SER A 611 28.54 10.13 32.63
CA SER A 611 29.67 10.70 33.37
C SER A 611 29.94 12.11 32.84
N ALA A 612 29.49 13.12 33.57
CA ALA A 612 29.88 14.50 33.38
C ALA A 612 31.37 14.67 33.73
N ASN A 613 32.22 14.76 32.71
CA ASN A 613 33.54 15.37 32.85
C ASN A 613 33.42 16.86 32.50
N ASN A 614 33.46 17.67 33.56
CA ASN A 614 33.90 19.05 33.48
C ASN A 614 35.35 19.07 33.00
N ASP A 615 35.64 19.82 31.94
CA ASP A 615 36.96 20.40 31.76
C ASP A 615 36.82 21.84 31.25
N ASP A 616 37.39 22.71 32.08
CA ASP A 616 37.58 24.14 31.89
C ASP A 616 38.50 24.41 30.69
N GLY A 617 38.21 25.48 29.94
CA GLY A 617 38.97 25.78 28.72
C GLY A 617 38.80 27.18 28.16
N ASN A 618 38.98 28.17 29.03
CA ASN A 618 39.22 29.58 28.74
C ASN A 618 39.99 29.83 27.41
N ASN A 619 39.45 30.64 26.50
CA ASN A 619 40.28 31.59 25.76
C ASN A 619 39.49 32.78 25.19
N ALA A 620 40.04 33.95 25.46
CA ALA A 620 39.47 35.26 25.28
C ALA A 620 39.84 35.90 23.94
N ALA A 621 38.95 36.81 23.51
CA ALA A 621 39.21 38.15 22.98
C ALA A 621 40.11 38.35 21.73
N ARG A 622 39.46 38.79 20.64
CA ARG A 622 39.84 39.89 19.70
C ARG A 622 38.76 39.90 18.58
N GLY A 623 38.09 40.96 18.16
CA GLY A 623 38.30 42.41 18.23
C GLY A 623 38.13 43.00 16.81
N GLY A 624 37.29 44.04 16.64
CA GLY A 624 37.17 44.87 15.43
C GLY A 624 35.80 44.75 14.73
N ILE A 625 34.84 45.67 14.90
CA ILE A 625 34.75 47.06 14.39
C ILE A 625 34.93 47.16 12.86
N GLY A 626 33.85 47.51 12.17
CA GLY A 626 33.85 47.85 10.75
C GLY A 626 32.47 48.25 10.24
N SER A 627 31.98 49.42 10.67
CA SER A 627 30.88 50.15 10.05
C SER A 627 31.42 50.87 8.82
N VAL A 628 30.82 50.65 7.63
CA VAL A 628 30.95 51.56 6.48
C VAL A 628 29.59 51.68 5.80
N ASN A 629 29.19 52.94 5.64
CA ASN A 629 28.02 53.46 4.97
C ASN A 629 28.35 53.78 3.50
N GLY A 630 27.33 53.79 2.63
CA GLY A 630 27.37 54.27 1.24
C GLY A 630 27.22 53.13 0.23
N GLY A 631 26.33 53.13 -0.76
CA GLY A 631 25.55 54.20 -1.38
C GLY A 631 25.54 53.93 -2.88
N ASN A 632 24.35 54.03 -3.50
CA ASN A 632 24.06 54.17 -4.94
C ASN A 632 23.97 52.93 -5.88
N THR A 633 22.72 52.74 -6.34
CA THR A 633 22.23 52.63 -7.73
C THR A 633 22.83 51.62 -8.70
N MET A 634 22.01 50.62 -9.07
CA MET A 634 21.65 50.12 -10.41
C MET A 634 20.76 48.89 -10.12
N GLY A 635 19.50 48.78 -10.53
CA GLY A 635 19.01 48.89 -11.90
C GLY A 635 19.22 47.56 -12.60
N GLU A 636 18.36 46.55 -12.36
CA GLU A 636 18.04 45.49 -13.33
C GLU A 636 16.90 44.56 -12.86
N SER A 637 16.13 44.10 -13.85
CA SER A 637 14.82 43.44 -13.85
C SER A 637 14.82 41.99 -13.33
N PRO A 638 13.63 41.39 -13.10
CA PRO A 638 13.52 40.09 -12.42
C PRO A 638 13.57 38.90 -13.39
N LEU A 639 14.11 37.79 -12.89
CA LEU A 639 13.80 36.42 -13.30
C LEU A 639 13.43 35.60 -12.05
#